data_AF-A0A4R0RCV5-F1
#
_entry.id   AF-A0A4R0RCV5-F1
#
_cell.length_a   1.000
_cell.length_b   1.000
_cell.length_c   1.000
_cell.angle_alpha   90.00
_cell.angle_beta   90.00
_cell.angle_gamma   90.00
#
_symmetry.space_group_name_H-M   'P 1'
#
loop_
_entity.id
_entity.type
_entity.pdbx_description
1 polymer ?
#
loop_
_entity_poly.entity_id
_entity_poly.type
_entity_poly.pdbx_seq_one_letter_code
_entity_poly.pdbx_strand_id
1 'polypeptide(L)'
;MPGPRNRTKNRPRNHTDNGSVVSQSASTGEAFANDVNDVNGWTEIVEFLCEYFKLPDLNKRSGLKKIHSNFSEIYRKLNNAYTSHSVNEKIIGGIVAIWAKMCVDAVLRNRLVREGLIEKIMPLMDMPSTRVVGLMTLATVTHHSGLDVNINIAKHTPTLLRLMEEFPDNPRINELAVTTISHAVGSVITVDPYDRKRVQSLDIPNVLRLVTNAMRKPTSSVMLVIHGMSLVTAATRHVPGNIKALPPLVSLMAASLRVNDISVRCTAVVAFIRINQDGSEEENRHFDFHALMDTLQRRRFPDNISDVMRDYGTSQCETWLLARTAQDQSNAAMNVVKDRDLHAYGNALAEIIVRTEFSVSNEEVPAYFSPEQLPFKTWSDALPLCAKALRNARDATSLDLDKADILDIKFFLVRARIPEAIVHAERAIKRNPHVAYFYYAIGWGPDHAQALRAVKKGLKAKQTTSFVKSYLLFRAVVSAGNMGVTGLATAGPDEKEYSQSIAFLMSALDDAEEYFKVAPPDARYMATMVNWYIVLTFAIKGHELNEDLRELKPALKRLEISRQISEHIGVPYRKTQMRLTQEMMGRMWPKALKEFAPTVTRYNKLYDDAPRGPKEERSVASTEDDLAAWLDDLHLEDGEEGRDTHCVHPRINSNSVELYRCSYCRNPSAALKKCSGCTKARYCDSVCQKSHWSEHKAICKTAGS
;
A
#
# COMPACT_ATOMS: atom_id res chain seq x y z
N MET A 1 -60.52 48.90 11.43
CA MET A 1 -60.11 49.99 12.36
C MET A 1 -58.93 49.51 13.19
N PRO A 2 -58.07 50.38 13.73
CA PRO A 2 -57.62 51.69 13.23
C PRO A 2 -56.09 51.68 12.90
N GLY A 3 -55.60 52.75 12.27
CA GLY A 3 -54.16 53.09 12.27
C GLY A 3 -53.82 53.96 13.50
N PRO A 4 -53.02 55.06 13.39
CA PRO A 4 -52.71 55.78 12.13
C PRO A 4 -51.36 56.56 12.04
N ARG A 5 -51.28 57.37 10.95
CA ARG A 5 -50.41 58.56 10.65
C ARG A 5 -48.95 58.24 10.30
N ASN A 6 -48.24 58.98 9.43
CA ASN A 6 -48.55 60.03 8.43
C ASN A 6 -47.42 59.99 7.34
N ARG A 7 -47.54 60.34 6.04
CA ARG A 7 -47.92 61.59 5.31
C ARG A 7 -47.06 62.82 5.70
N THR A 8 -46.40 63.57 4.80
CA THR A 8 -46.72 64.04 3.42
C THR A 8 -45.45 64.18 2.54
N LYS A 9 -45.37 63.78 1.26
CA LYS A 9 -45.87 64.42 0.00
C LYS A 9 -45.53 65.91 -0.21
N ASN A 10 -44.67 66.23 -1.20
CA ASN A 10 -45.06 66.99 -2.41
C ASN A 10 -43.99 66.95 -3.55
N ARG A 11 -44.35 67.46 -4.73
CA ARG A 11 -43.71 67.25 -6.07
C ARG A 11 -43.18 68.60 -6.66
N PRO A 12 -42.78 68.77 -7.95
CA PRO A 12 -41.41 69.21 -8.33
C PRO A 12 -41.35 70.50 -9.20
N ARG A 13 -40.20 70.73 -9.86
CA ARG A 13 -39.79 71.81 -10.84
C ARG A 13 -38.90 72.89 -10.19
N ASN A 14 -37.89 73.48 -10.85
CA ASN A 14 -37.30 73.25 -12.19
C ASN A 14 -35.85 73.82 -12.29
N HIS A 15 -35.23 73.65 -13.47
CA HIS A 15 -34.07 74.38 -14.03
C HIS A 15 -32.62 73.89 -13.77
N THR A 16 -32.11 73.18 -14.78
CA THR A 16 -30.89 73.48 -15.57
C THR A 16 -29.70 74.17 -14.91
N ASP A 17 -28.51 73.56 -15.00
CA ASP A 17 -27.52 74.02 -16.01
C ASP A 17 -26.55 72.92 -16.46
N ASN A 18 -25.72 73.23 -17.45
CA ASN A 18 -24.86 72.36 -18.26
C ASN A 18 -23.65 71.78 -17.50
N GLY A 19 -23.20 70.58 -17.90
CA GLY A 19 -21.98 69.96 -17.40
C GLY A 19 -21.51 68.77 -18.25
N SER A 20 -20.66 69.05 -19.24
CA SER A 20 -19.92 68.14 -20.14
C SER A 20 -19.99 66.62 -19.88
N VAL A 21 -20.51 65.87 -20.87
CA VAL A 21 -20.26 64.42 -20.99
C VAL A 21 -18.80 64.21 -21.41
N VAL A 22 -17.95 63.89 -20.45
CA VAL A 22 -16.60 63.34 -20.69
C VAL A 22 -16.57 61.91 -20.17
N SER A 23 -15.94 61.03 -20.95
CA SER A 23 -15.87 59.58 -20.77
C SER A 23 -15.37 59.13 -19.39
N GLN A 24 -16.27 58.66 -18.52
CA GLN A 24 -15.93 58.10 -17.19
C GLN A 24 -15.74 56.56 -17.16
N SER A 25 -15.85 55.86 -18.30
CA SER A 25 -15.70 54.39 -18.33
C SER A 25 -14.26 53.89 -18.39
N ALA A 26 -13.29 54.75 -18.72
CA ALA A 26 -11.86 54.38 -18.80
C ALA A 26 -11.12 54.58 -17.47
N SER A 27 -11.37 55.70 -16.77
CA SER A 27 -10.60 56.12 -15.60
C SER A 27 -10.71 55.20 -14.38
N THR A 28 -11.81 54.44 -14.25
CA THR A 28 -12.01 53.53 -13.12
C THR A 28 -11.25 52.21 -13.26
N GLY A 29 -10.92 51.79 -14.49
CA GLY A 29 -10.12 50.59 -14.75
C GLY A 29 -8.63 50.82 -14.53
N GLU A 30 -8.11 51.94 -15.04
CA GLU A 30 -6.70 52.32 -14.85
C GLU A 30 -6.38 52.62 -13.38
N ALA A 31 -7.27 53.31 -12.65
CA ALA A 31 -7.11 53.54 -11.22
C ALA A 31 -6.99 52.22 -10.44
N PHE A 32 -7.91 51.27 -10.64
CA PHE A 32 -7.86 49.95 -10.00
C PHE A 32 -6.56 49.19 -10.33
N ALA A 33 -6.09 49.26 -11.58
CA ALA A 33 -4.85 48.60 -11.98
C ALA A 33 -3.61 49.23 -11.32
N ASN A 34 -3.60 50.55 -11.15
CA ASN A 34 -2.53 51.26 -10.45
C ASN A 34 -2.53 50.95 -8.94
N ASP A 35 -3.69 50.95 -8.29
CA ASP A 35 -3.82 50.61 -6.87
C ASP A 35 -3.25 49.21 -6.57
N VAL A 36 -3.54 48.21 -7.42
CA VAL A 36 -2.98 46.84 -7.30
C VAL A 36 -1.47 46.81 -7.57
N ASN A 37 -0.96 47.68 -8.46
CA ASN A 37 0.46 47.76 -8.78
C ASN A 37 1.31 48.28 -7.62
N ASP A 38 0.74 49.11 -6.74
CA ASP A 38 1.43 49.63 -5.56
C ASP A 38 1.46 48.62 -4.38
N VAL A 39 0.58 47.61 -4.37
CA VAL A 39 0.59 46.54 -3.36
C VAL A 39 1.75 45.57 -3.58
N ASN A 40 2.54 45.32 -2.53
CA ASN A 40 3.66 44.38 -2.57
C ASN A 40 3.37 43.13 -1.73
N GLY A 41 3.68 41.96 -2.29
CA GLY A 41 3.43 40.67 -1.67
C GLY A 41 2.12 40.01 -2.14
N TRP A 42 2.15 38.69 -2.33
CA TRP A 42 1.00 37.94 -2.87
C TRP A 42 -0.15 37.78 -1.87
N THR A 43 0.12 37.84 -0.57
CA THR A 43 -0.91 37.76 0.47
C THR A 43 -1.74 39.04 0.46
N GLU A 44 -1.04 40.17 0.43
CA GLU A 44 -1.53 41.53 0.45
C GLU A 44 -2.33 41.84 -0.83
N ILE A 45 -1.82 41.43 -2.00
CA ILE A 45 -2.57 41.50 -3.28
C ILE A 45 -3.87 40.69 -3.19
N VAL A 46 -3.83 39.48 -2.63
CA VAL A 46 -5.04 38.64 -2.48
C VAL A 46 -6.05 39.27 -1.51
N GLU A 47 -5.58 39.85 -0.42
CA GLU A 47 -6.43 40.53 0.58
C GLU A 47 -7.08 41.78 -0.01
N PHE A 48 -6.30 42.66 -0.66
CA PHE A 48 -6.81 43.82 -1.39
C PHE A 48 -7.87 43.43 -2.43
N LEU A 49 -7.62 42.42 -3.25
CA LEU A 49 -8.57 41.95 -4.25
C LEU A 49 -9.83 41.32 -3.60
N CYS A 50 -9.68 40.63 -2.46
CA CYS A 50 -10.83 40.12 -1.71
C CYS A 50 -11.70 41.26 -1.16
N GLU A 51 -11.10 42.33 -0.63
CA GLU A 51 -11.83 43.52 -0.15
C GLU A 51 -12.50 44.27 -1.31
N TYR A 52 -11.77 44.53 -2.39
CA TYR A 52 -12.27 45.21 -3.59
C TYR A 52 -13.48 44.51 -4.21
N PHE A 53 -13.39 43.18 -4.40
CA PHE A 53 -14.52 42.38 -4.90
C PHE A 53 -15.58 42.03 -3.84
N LYS A 54 -15.38 42.47 -2.58
CA LYS A 54 -16.26 42.23 -1.42
C LYS A 54 -16.53 40.74 -1.19
N LEU A 55 -15.46 39.94 -1.29
CA LEU A 55 -15.53 38.50 -1.13
C LEU A 55 -15.77 38.09 0.33
N PRO A 56 -16.56 37.04 0.59
CA PRO A 56 -16.58 36.38 1.87
C PRO A 56 -15.21 35.85 2.29
N ASP A 57 -14.90 35.91 3.59
CA ASP A 57 -13.67 35.41 4.19
C ASP A 57 -13.39 33.94 3.84
N LEU A 58 -12.46 33.71 2.92
CA LEU A 58 -12.07 32.40 2.40
C LEU A 58 -11.30 31.55 3.45
N ASN A 59 -10.82 32.18 4.52
CA ASN A 59 -10.14 31.52 5.63
C ASN A 59 -11.16 31.01 6.68
N LYS A 60 -12.46 31.23 6.46
CA LYS A 60 -13.55 30.71 7.32
C LYS A 60 -14.51 29.82 6.53
N ARG A 61 -14.89 28.70 7.13
CA ARG A 61 -15.90 27.78 6.59
C ARG A 61 -17.24 28.46 6.28
N SER A 62 -17.62 29.48 7.06
CA SER A 62 -18.81 30.30 6.82
C SER A 62 -18.69 31.17 5.56
N GLY A 63 -17.49 31.66 5.22
CA GLY A 63 -17.24 32.36 3.98
C GLY A 63 -17.27 31.42 2.78
N LEU A 64 -16.62 30.25 2.85
CA LEU A 64 -16.71 29.23 1.79
C LEU A 64 -18.15 28.79 1.52
N LYS A 65 -19.03 28.69 2.54
CA LYS A 65 -20.48 28.50 2.32
C LYS A 65 -21.14 29.64 1.54
N LYS A 66 -20.78 30.90 1.80
CA LYS A 66 -21.27 32.04 1.03
C LYS A 66 -20.76 32.01 -0.43
N ILE A 67 -19.54 31.52 -0.66
CA ILE A 67 -19.04 31.26 -2.02
C ILE A 67 -19.92 30.22 -2.74
N HIS A 68 -20.28 29.11 -2.09
CA HIS A 68 -21.18 28.11 -2.69
C HIS A 68 -22.52 28.70 -3.12
N SER A 69 -23.17 29.49 -2.25
CA SER A 69 -24.46 30.13 -2.54
C SER A 69 -24.40 31.11 -3.71
N ASN A 70 -23.31 31.88 -3.82
CA ASN A 70 -23.18 33.00 -4.76
C ASN A 70 -22.16 32.73 -5.88
N PHE A 71 -21.78 31.46 -6.11
CA PHE A 71 -20.62 31.09 -6.92
C PHE A 71 -20.65 31.72 -8.31
N SER A 72 -21.78 31.63 -9.02
CA SER A 72 -21.86 32.10 -10.42
C SER A 72 -21.60 33.60 -10.54
N GLU A 73 -22.02 34.40 -9.56
CA GLU A 73 -21.79 35.84 -9.55
C GLU A 73 -20.34 36.18 -9.20
N ILE A 74 -19.80 35.53 -8.16
CA ILE A 74 -18.42 35.72 -7.69
C ILE A 74 -17.42 35.26 -8.74
N TYR A 75 -17.62 34.07 -9.32
CA TYR A 75 -16.81 33.55 -10.40
C TYR A 75 -16.85 34.48 -11.62
N ARG A 76 -18.03 34.97 -12.03
CA ARG A 76 -18.14 35.93 -13.15
C ARG A 76 -17.39 37.23 -12.87
N LYS A 77 -17.47 37.79 -11.66
CA LYS A 77 -16.72 39.00 -11.26
C LYS A 77 -15.20 38.78 -11.40
N LEU A 78 -14.70 37.69 -10.80
CA LEU A 78 -13.28 37.34 -10.82
C LEU A 78 -12.78 37.00 -12.23
N ASN A 79 -13.54 36.21 -12.99
CA ASN A 79 -13.18 35.85 -14.37
C ASN A 79 -13.17 37.08 -15.28
N ASN A 80 -14.15 38.00 -15.16
CA ASN A 80 -14.15 39.24 -15.92
C ASN A 80 -12.91 40.10 -15.59
N ALA A 81 -12.54 40.22 -14.32
CA ALA A 81 -11.33 40.94 -13.93
C ALA A 81 -10.06 40.29 -14.49
N TYR A 82 -9.96 38.96 -14.44
CA TYR A 82 -8.85 38.18 -15.02
C TYR A 82 -8.74 38.39 -16.54
N THR A 83 -9.87 38.34 -17.27
CA THR A 83 -9.85 38.51 -18.74
C THR A 83 -9.59 39.95 -19.17
N SER A 84 -10.13 40.94 -18.46
CA SER A 84 -9.99 42.35 -18.82
C SER A 84 -8.61 42.93 -18.50
N HIS A 85 -7.85 42.30 -17.60
CA HIS A 85 -6.51 42.72 -17.19
C HIS A 85 -5.46 41.64 -17.47
N SER A 86 -5.60 40.90 -18.58
CA SER A 86 -4.74 39.76 -18.94
C SER A 86 -3.24 40.07 -19.06
N VAL A 87 -2.87 41.35 -19.14
CA VAL A 87 -1.49 41.86 -19.18
C VAL A 87 -0.97 42.24 -17.79
N ASN A 88 -1.85 42.48 -16.80
CA ASN A 88 -1.43 42.83 -15.44
C ASN A 88 -1.18 41.54 -14.63
N GLU A 89 0.09 41.16 -14.52
CA GLU A 89 0.56 39.97 -13.80
C GLU A 89 0.06 39.90 -12.34
N LYS A 90 0.03 41.03 -11.61
CA LYS A 90 -0.44 41.09 -10.22
C LYS A 90 -1.94 40.78 -10.11
N ILE A 91 -2.77 41.33 -10.99
CA ILE A 91 -4.22 41.08 -11.00
C ILE A 91 -4.51 39.61 -11.34
N ILE A 92 -3.96 39.08 -12.43
CA ILE A 92 -4.24 37.68 -12.84
C ILE A 92 -3.67 36.67 -11.84
N GLY A 93 -2.47 36.91 -11.29
CA GLY A 93 -1.87 36.10 -10.25
C GLY A 93 -2.70 36.11 -8.97
N GLY A 94 -3.15 37.28 -8.53
CA GLY A 94 -3.99 37.44 -7.35
C GLY A 94 -5.35 36.75 -7.47
N ILE A 95 -5.99 36.84 -8.65
CA ILE A 95 -7.26 36.15 -8.91
C ILE A 95 -7.08 34.62 -8.93
N VAL A 96 -5.99 34.12 -9.53
CA VAL A 96 -5.67 32.68 -9.50
C VAL A 96 -5.38 32.20 -8.07
N ALA A 97 -4.69 33.00 -7.24
CA ALA A 97 -4.49 32.71 -5.83
C ALA A 97 -5.81 32.73 -5.01
N ILE A 98 -6.77 33.60 -5.36
CA ILE A 98 -8.13 33.57 -4.79
C ILE A 98 -8.84 32.26 -5.16
N TRP A 99 -8.76 31.81 -6.41
CA TRP A 99 -9.28 30.49 -6.80
C TRP A 99 -8.54 29.34 -6.10
N ALA A 100 -7.23 29.44 -5.85
CA ALA A 100 -6.47 28.48 -5.05
C ALA A 100 -7.00 28.38 -3.61
N LYS A 101 -7.27 29.52 -2.96
CA LYS A 101 -7.91 29.57 -1.63
C LYS A 101 -9.30 28.92 -1.62
N MET A 102 -10.07 29.00 -2.71
CA MET A 102 -11.35 28.29 -2.85
C MET A 102 -11.17 26.77 -3.06
N CYS A 103 -10.05 26.33 -3.64
CA CYS A 103 -9.82 24.93 -3.99
C CYS A 103 -9.55 23.99 -2.81
N VAL A 104 -9.42 24.52 -1.58
CA VAL A 104 -9.43 23.73 -0.34
C VAL A 104 -10.77 23.02 -0.10
N ASP A 105 -11.85 23.54 -0.68
CA ASP A 105 -13.16 22.88 -0.74
C ASP A 105 -13.25 22.09 -2.04
N ALA A 106 -13.30 20.76 -1.93
CA ALA A 106 -13.29 19.86 -3.08
C ALA A 106 -14.47 20.09 -4.05
N VAL A 107 -15.61 20.58 -3.56
CA VAL A 107 -16.79 20.86 -4.39
C VAL A 107 -16.62 22.19 -5.14
N LEU A 108 -16.04 23.22 -4.52
CA LEU A 108 -15.66 24.45 -5.21
C LEU A 108 -14.56 24.20 -6.24
N ARG A 109 -13.50 23.47 -5.88
CA ARG A 109 -12.42 23.06 -6.77
C ARG A 109 -12.95 22.35 -8.01
N ASN A 110 -13.73 21.29 -7.83
CA ASN A 110 -14.31 20.52 -8.94
C ASN A 110 -15.30 21.35 -9.78
N ARG A 111 -15.82 22.47 -9.26
CA ARG A 111 -16.61 23.43 -10.03
C ARG A 111 -15.69 24.37 -10.82
N LEU A 112 -14.70 24.99 -10.19
CA LEU A 112 -13.71 25.86 -10.85
C LEU A 112 -12.97 25.14 -12.00
N VAL A 113 -12.58 23.88 -11.81
CA VAL A 113 -11.96 23.07 -12.88
C VAL A 113 -12.89 22.88 -14.08
N ARG A 114 -14.21 22.71 -13.87
CA ARG A 114 -15.20 22.65 -14.96
C ARG A 114 -15.42 24.00 -15.65
N GLU A 115 -15.15 25.10 -14.96
CA GLU A 115 -15.19 26.47 -15.51
C GLU A 115 -13.84 26.88 -16.18
N GLY A 116 -12.93 25.93 -16.41
CA GLY A 116 -11.68 26.14 -17.13
C GLY A 116 -10.54 26.73 -16.27
N LEU A 117 -10.49 26.41 -14.97
CA LEU A 117 -9.42 26.90 -14.08
C LEU A 117 -8.01 26.46 -14.50
N ILE A 118 -7.83 25.22 -14.99
CA ILE A 118 -6.50 24.68 -15.33
C ILE A 118 -5.89 25.49 -16.48
N GLU A 119 -6.71 25.76 -17.49
CA GLU A 119 -6.41 26.53 -18.68
C GLU A 119 -6.09 28.00 -18.35
N LYS A 120 -6.66 28.55 -17.27
CA LYS A 120 -6.33 29.89 -16.72
C LYS A 120 -5.07 29.91 -15.86
N ILE A 121 -4.62 28.76 -15.36
CA ILE A 121 -3.36 28.67 -14.60
C ILE A 121 -2.16 28.54 -15.54
N MET A 122 -2.31 27.88 -16.70
CA MET A 122 -1.18 27.64 -17.62
C MET A 122 -0.40 28.89 -18.03
N PRO A 123 -1.01 30.04 -18.42
CA PRO A 123 -0.25 31.22 -18.85
C PRO A 123 0.65 31.83 -17.76
N LEU A 124 0.32 31.61 -16.47
CA LEU A 124 1.13 32.11 -15.36
C LEU A 124 2.47 31.37 -15.27
N MET A 125 2.60 30.17 -15.85
CA MET A 125 3.84 29.39 -15.83
C MET A 125 4.97 30.09 -16.58
N ASP A 126 4.65 30.82 -17.65
CA ASP A 126 5.62 31.50 -18.49
C ASP A 126 6.05 32.86 -17.89
N MET A 127 5.20 33.48 -17.07
CA MET A 127 5.40 34.80 -16.45
C MET A 127 6.29 34.74 -15.19
N PRO A 128 7.42 35.47 -15.11
CA PRO A 128 8.35 35.36 -13.97
C PRO A 128 7.74 35.66 -12.59
N SER A 129 6.85 36.65 -12.46
CA SER A 129 6.31 37.01 -11.14
C SER A 129 5.23 36.04 -10.64
N THR A 130 4.44 35.46 -11.55
CA THR A 130 3.24 34.67 -11.21
C THR A 130 3.48 33.15 -11.23
N ARG A 131 4.57 32.67 -11.85
CA ARG A 131 4.92 31.24 -11.97
C ARG A 131 4.78 30.43 -10.68
N VAL A 132 5.30 30.95 -9.57
CA VAL A 132 5.21 30.26 -8.26
C VAL A 132 3.76 30.18 -7.77
N VAL A 133 2.94 31.23 -7.99
CA VAL A 133 1.50 31.23 -7.66
C VAL A 133 0.74 30.23 -8.52
N GLY A 134 1.04 30.17 -9.82
CA GLY A 134 0.48 29.16 -10.72
C GLY A 134 0.78 27.74 -10.26
N LEU A 135 2.06 27.45 -9.96
CA LEU A 135 2.49 26.13 -9.46
C LEU A 135 1.88 25.78 -8.09
N MET A 136 1.80 26.74 -7.15
CA MET A 136 1.13 26.54 -5.86
C MET A 136 -0.37 26.25 -6.04
N THR A 137 -0.99 26.87 -7.03
CA THR A 137 -2.39 26.62 -7.36
C THR A 137 -2.58 25.21 -7.94
N LEU A 138 -1.75 24.77 -8.89
CA LEU A 138 -1.81 23.40 -9.41
C LEU A 138 -1.59 22.36 -8.31
N ALA A 139 -0.57 22.52 -7.46
CA ALA A 139 -0.32 21.65 -6.33
C ALA A 139 -1.58 21.56 -5.44
N THR A 140 -2.15 22.71 -5.06
CA THR A 140 -3.41 22.78 -4.27
C THR A 140 -4.58 22.09 -4.97
N VAL A 141 -4.74 22.24 -6.28
CA VAL A 141 -5.82 21.60 -7.05
C VAL A 141 -5.62 20.07 -7.12
N THR A 142 -4.39 19.55 -7.17
CA THR A 142 -4.18 18.09 -7.20
C THR A 142 -4.52 17.40 -5.87
N HIS A 143 -4.39 18.08 -4.73
CA HIS A 143 -4.64 17.50 -3.40
C HIS A 143 -6.09 17.04 -3.26
N HIS A 144 -6.29 15.78 -2.85
CA HIS A 144 -7.62 15.16 -2.68
C HIS A 144 -8.53 15.34 -3.92
N SER A 145 -7.94 15.32 -5.12
CA SER A 145 -8.69 15.52 -6.36
C SER A 145 -9.19 14.20 -6.95
N GLY A 146 -10.32 14.28 -7.66
CA GLY A 146 -10.84 13.12 -8.39
C GLY A 146 -9.97 12.81 -9.59
N LEU A 147 -9.97 11.54 -10.02
CA LEU A 147 -9.17 11.05 -11.14
C LEU A 147 -9.27 11.95 -12.38
N ASP A 148 -10.46 12.43 -12.76
CA ASP A 148 -10.67 13.33 -13.90
C ASP A 148 -9.88 14.65 -13.83
N VAL A 149 -9.72 15.21 -12.62
CA VAL A 149 -8.94 16.45 -12.40
C VAL A 149 -7.46 16.16 -12.59
N ASN A 150 -6.97 15.07 -11.98
CA ASN A 150 -5.58 14.62 -12.13
C ASN A 150 -5.25 14.25 -13.60
N ILE A 151 -6.18 13.64 -14.33
CA ILE A 151 -6.05 13.40 -15.78
C ILE A 151 -5.89 14.72 -16.53
N ASN A 152 -6.71 15.74 -16.25
CA ASN A 152 -6.61 17.00 -16.99
C ASN A 152 -5.28 17.72 -16.70
N ILE A 153 -4.83 17.71 -15.44
CA ILE A 153 -3.53 18.28 -15.04
C ILE A 153 -2.36 17.48 -15.67
N ALA A 154 -2.44 16.15 -15.73
CA ALA A 154 -1.39 15.30 -16.30
C ALA A 154 -1.13 15.57 -17.80
N LYS A 155 -2.10 16.10 -18.56
CA LYS A 155 -1.87 16.56 -19.95
C LYS A 155 -0.85 17.71 -20.04
N HIS A 156 -0.69 18.48 -18.96
CA HIS A 156 0.23 19.61 -18.86
C HIS A 156 1.59 19.23 -18.25
N THR A 157 1.86 17.93 -18.06
CA THR A 157 3.19 17.43 -17.65
C THR A 157 4.34 18.01 -18.48
N PRO A 158 4.27 18.17 -19.82
CA PRO A 158 5.36 18.78 -20.59
C PRO A 158 5.74 20.18 -20.12
N THR A 159 4.78 21.01 -19.71
CA THR A 159 5.03 22.35 -19.14
C THR A 159 5.74 22.25 -17.79
N LEU A 160 5.36 21.29 -16.94
CA LEU A 160 5.99 21.08 -15.63
C LEU A 160 7.43 20.57 -15.77
N LEU A 161 7.68 19.65 -16.70
CA LEU A 161 9.03 19.15 -17.00
C LEU A 161 9.93 20.27 -17.56
N ARG A 162 9.42 21.07 -18.50
CA ARG A 162 10.13 22.24 -19.04
C ARG A 162 10.57 23.21 -17.94
N LEU A 163 9.69 23.52 -16.98
CA LEU A 163 10.03 24.38 -15.84
C LEU A 163 11.11 23.79 -14.92
N MET A 164 11.16 22.46 -14.76
CA MET A 164 12.24 21.81 -14.01
C MET A 164 13.59 21.88 -14.75
N GLU A 165 13.58 21.87 -16.08
CA GLU A 165 14.78 22.01 -16.91
C GLU A 165 15.26 23.46 -17.07
N GLU A 166 14.35 24.44 -17.12
CA GLU A 166 14.64 25.87 -17.12
C GLU A 166 15.15 26.38 -15.77
N PHE A 167 14.63 25.83 -14.65
CA PHE A 167 14.96 26.28 -13.29
C PHE A 167 15.49 25.14 -12.39
N PRO A 168 16.54 24.40 -12.78
CA PRO A 168 16.95 23.14 -12.16
C PRO A 168 17.51 23.27 -10.73
N ASP A 169 17.84 24.50 -10.31
CA ASP A 169 18.36 24.81 -8.99
C ASP A 169 17.39 25.64 -8.13
N ASN A 170 16.20 25.98 -8.64
CA ASN A 170 15.16 26.66 -7.87
C ASN A 170 14.38 25.65 -7.01
N PRO A 171 14.53 25.64 -5.67
CA PRO A 171 13.94 24.60 -4.82
C PRO A 171 12.42 24.64 -4.82
N ARG A 172 11.80 25.83 -4.88
CA ARG A 172 10.34 25.99 -4.77
C ARG A 172 9.62 25.63 -6.07
N ILE A 173 10.19 25.96 -7.23
CA ILE A 173 9.66 25.53 -8.53
C ILE A 173 9.69 24.00 -8.62
N ASN A 174 10.83 23.38 -8.32
CA ASN A 174 10.98 21.93 -8.40
C ASN A 174 10.10 21.20 -7.37
N GLU A 175 9.99 21.70 -6.12
CA GLU A 175 9.08 21.13 -5.12
C GLU A 175 7.63 21.07 -5.64
N LEU A 176 7.10 22.20 -6.10
CA LEU A 176 5.70 22.30 -6.54
C LEU A 176 5.43 21.54 -7.85
N ALA A 177 6.39 21.52 -8.77
CA ALA A 177 6.32 20.71 -9.99
C ALA A 177 6.29 19.22 -9.64
N VAL A 178 7.19 18.74 -8.78
CA VAL A 178 7.24 17.34 -8.33
C VAL A 178 5.98 16.95 -7.54
N THR A 179 5.45 17.81 -6.65
CA THR A 179 4.14 17.60 -5.99
C THR A 179 3.03 17.40 -7.02
N THR A 180 2.93 18.32 -7.98
CA THR A 180 1.87 18.31 -9.00
C THR A 180 1.96 17.07 -9.90
N ILE A 181 3.16 16.73 -10.37
CA ILE A 181 3.43 15.53 -11.17
C ILE A 181 3.11 14.28 -10.34
N SER A 182 3.59 14.18 -9.10
CA SER A 182 3.37 13.01 -8.23
C SER A 182 1.89 12.70 -8.06
N HIS A 183 1.05 13.71 -7.82
CA HIS A 183 -0.38 13.49 -7.65
C HIS A 183 -1.08 13.23 -9.01
N ALA A 184 -0.81 14.05 -10.03
CA ALA A 184 -1.50 13.97 -11.31
C ALA A 184 -1.08 12.74 -12.12
N VAL A 185 0.22 12.60 -12.42
CA VAL A 185 0.77 11.46 -13.17
C VAL A 185 0.68 10.18 -12.35
N GLY A 186 0.97 10.24 -11.04
CA GLY A 186 0.84 9.07 -10.16
C GLY A 186 -0.57 8.48 -10.17
N SER A 187 -1.62 9.30 -10.07
CA SER A 187 -3.02 8.85 -10.16
C SER A 187 -3.38 8.26 -11.53
N VAL A 188 -2.79 8.76 -12.62
CA VAL A 188 -3.02 8.20 -13.96
C VAL A 188 -2.28 6.88 -14.15
N ILE A 189 -1.10 6.70 -13.54
CA ILE A 189 -0.37 5.43 -13.58
C ILE A 189 -1.09 4.36 -12.77
N THR A 190 -1.61 4.67 -11.58
CA THR A 190 -2.12 3.67 -10.62
C THR A 190 -3.59 3.30 -10.78
N VAL A 191 -4.31 3.89 -11.74
CA VAL A 191 -5.71 3.58 -11.98
C VAL A 191 -5.92 2.11 -12.36
N ASP A 192 -6.95 1.49 -11.77
CA ASP A 192 -7.46 0.18 -12.18
C ASP A 192 -8.89 0.33 -12.73
N PRO A 193 -9.21 -0.26 -13.90
CA PRO A 193 -8.31 -0.99 -14.80
C PRO A 193 -7.29 -0.07 -15.48
N TYR A 194 -6.10 -0.60 -15.71
CA TYR A 194 -4.95 0.14 -16.26
C TYR A 194 -5.18 0.70 -17.68
N ASP A 195 -5.13 2.03 -17.82
CA ASP A 195 -5.24 2.71 -19.12
C ASP A 195 -3.87 2.90 -19.78
N ARG A 196 -3.42 1.85 -20.47
CA ARG A 196 -2.17 1.83 -21.24
C ARG A 196 -2.02 3.00 -22.22
N LYS A 197 -3.09 3.38 -22.93
CA LYS A 197 -3.02 4.45 -23.95
C LYS A 197 -2.72 5.80 -23.31
N ARG A 198 -3.34 6.08 -22.16
CA ARG A 198 -3.16 7.32 -21.42
C ARG A 198 -1.77 7.40 -20.79
N VAL A 199 -1.29 6.33 -20.19
CA VAL A 199 0.07 6.28 -19.61
C VAL A 199 1.15 6.42 -20.69
N GLN A 200 0.93 5.88 -21.89
CA GLN A 200 1.82 6.07 -23.05
C GLN A 200 1.94 7.54 -23.50
N SER A 201 0.97 8.41 -23.22
CA SER A 201 1.04 9.85 -23.57
C SER A 201 1.80 10.74 -22.58
N LEU A 202 2.25 10.20 -21.43
CA LEU A 202 2.79 11.02 -20.32
C LEU A 202 4.32 11.09 -20.24
N ASP A 203 5.05 10.57 -21.22
CA ASP A 203 6.52 10.51 -21.24
C ASP A 203 7.14 10.08 -19.89
N ILE A 204 6.68 8.92 -19.40
CA ILE A 204 7.11 8.34 -18.13
C ILE A 204 8.63 8.23 -17.97
N PRO A 205 9.43 7.85 -18.99
CA PRO A 205 10.90 7.87 -18.88
C PRO A 205 11.45 9.24 -18.47
N ASN A 206 10.95 10.32 -19.08
CA ASN A 206 11.43 11.67 -18.84
C ASN A 206 10.93 12.22 -17.50
N VAL A 207 9.67 11.94 -17.15
CA VAL A 207 9.12 12.22 -15.81
C VAL A 207 10.00 11.62 -14.72
N LEU A 208 10.28 10.30 -14.80
CA LEU A 208 11.11 9.63 -13.80
C LEU A 208 12.53 10.19 -13.79
N ARG A 209 13.13 10.47 -14.95
CA ARG A 209 14.47 11.08 -15.07
C ARG A 209 14.56 12.43 -14.34
N LEU A 210 13.65 13.36 -14.62
CA LEU A 210 13.69 14.71 -14.08
C LEU A 210 13.35 14.75 -12.58
N VAL A 211 12.36 13.97 -12.14
CA VAL A 211 12.05 13.82 -10.70
C VAL A 211 13.22 13.19 -9.95
N THR A 212 13.88 12.17 -10.51
CA THR A 212 15.11 11.58 -9.93
C THR A 212 16.24 12.60 -9.81
N ASN A 213 16.45 13.43 -10.83
CA ASN A 213 17.48 14.46 -10.79
C ASN A 213 17.18 15.52 -9.72
N ALA A 214 15.94 15.99 -9.62
CA ALA A 214 15.50 16.94 -8.60
C ALA A 214 15.64 16.36 -7.17
N MET A 215 15.28 15.09 -6.98
CA MET A 215 15.44 14.36 -5.71
C MET A 215 16.90 14.23 -5.23
N ARG A 216 17.89 14.34 -6.13
CA ARG A 216 19.33 14.23 -5.81
C ARG A 216 19.99 15.57 -5.46
N LYS A 217 19.38 16.70 -5.84
CA LYS A 217 19.97 18.04 -5.69
C LYS A 217 20.18 18.41 -4.20
N PRO A 218 21.26 19.12 -3.84
CA PRO A 218 21.45 19.66 -2.48
C PRO A 218 20.32 20.59 -2.03
N THR A 219 19.67 21.28 -2.99
CA THR A 219 18.53 22.18 -2.79
C THR A 219 17.19 21.46 -2.61
N SER A 220 17.13 20.13 -2.75
CA SER A 220 15.92 19.33 -2.54
C SER A 220 15.30 19.60 -1.16
N SER A 221 13.97 19.66 -1.10
CA SER A 221 13.21 19.75 0.15
C SER A 221 12.66 18.39 0.55
N VAL A 222 12.31 18.23 1.83
CA VAL A 222 11.67 17.01 2.33
C VAL A 222 10.34 16.72 1.61
N MET A 223 9.59 17.76 1.21
CA MET A 223 8.34 17.59 0.46
C MET A 223 8.59 17.09 -0.97
N LEU A 224 9.62 17.63 -1.65
CA LEU A 224 10.05 17.17 -2.97
C LEU A 224 10.44 15.68 -2.92
N VAL A 225 11.22 15.28 -1.92
CA VAL A 225 11.63 13.89 -1.72
C VAL A 225 10.43 12.98 -1.46
N ILE A 226 9.54 13.33 -0.51
CA ILE A 226 8.34 12.52 -0.19
C ILE A 226 7.48 12.29 -1.44
N HIS A 227 7.20 13.33 -2.23
CA HIS A 227 6.39 13.19 -3.45
C HIS A 227 7.13 12.46 -4.57
N GLY A 228 8.43 12.69 -4.73
CA GLY A 228 9.25 11.94 -5.69
C GLY A 228 9.27 10.44 -5.38
N MET A 229 9.48 10.06 -4.12
CA MET A 229 9.40 8.67 -3.65
C MET A 229 7.99 8.09 -3.84
N SER A 230 6.94 8.87 -3.56
CA SER A 230 5.53 8.49 -3.78
C SER A 230 5.24 8.20 -5.27
N LEU A 231 5.78 9.00 -6.19
CA LEU A 231 5.69 8.79 -7.63
C LEU A 231 6.44 7.52 -8.08
N VAL A 232 7.59 7.22 -7.47
CA VAL A 232 8.30 5.96 -7.71
C VAL A 232 7.44 4.78 -7.28
N THR A 233 6.86 4.80 -6.07
CA THR A 233 5.90 3.77 -5.61
C THR A 233 4.72 3.62 -6.56
N ALA A 234 4.15 4.71 -7.07
CA ALA A 234 3.09 4.67 -8.06
C ALA A 234 3.54 4.00 -9.38
N ALA A 235 4.72 4.39 -9.88
CA ALA A 235 5.32 3.83 -11.09
C ALA A 235 5.61 2.32 -11.00
N THR A 236 5.91 1.79 -9.81
CA THR A 236 6.16 0.35 -9.63
C THR A 236 4.96 -0.55 -9.91
N ARG A 237 3.72 -0.03 -9.85
CA ARG A 237 2.49 -0.86 -9.98
C ARG A 237 2.26 -1.33 -11.42
N HIS A 238 2.36 -0.40 -12.37
CA HIS A 238 1.94 -0.65 -13.77
C HIS A 238 3.01 -0.26 -14.82
N VAL A 239 4.11 0.38 -14.42
CA VAL A 239 5.26 0.70 -15.29
C VAL A 239 6.64 0.34 -14.67
N PRO A 240 6.80 -0.84 -14.01
CA PRO A 240 8.07 -1.22 -13.37
C PRO A 240 9.27 -1.28 -14.35
N GLY A 241 9.02 -1.60 -15.62
CA GLY A 241 10.04 -1.61 -16.67
C GLY A 241 10.72 -0.25 -16.88
N ASN A 242 9.99 0.87 -16.73
CA ASN A 242 10.54 2.22 -16.85
C ASN A 242 11.49 2.57 -15.70
N ILE A 243 11.26 2.02 -14.50
CA ILE A 243 12.17 2.16 -13.35
C ILE A 243 13.43 1.32 -13.58
N LYS A 244 13.27 0.04 -13.96
CA LYS A 244 14.38 -0.85 -14.33
C LYS A 244 15.29 -0.25 -15.42
N ALA A 245 14.71 0.48 -16.38
CA ALA A 245 15.42 1.15 -17.47
C ALA A 245 16.12 2.47 -17.08
N LEU A 246 16.02 2.94 -15.83
CA LEU A 246 16.62 4.19 -15.36
C LEU A 246 17.64 3.94 -14.23
N PRO A 247 18.90 3.53 -14.55
CA PRO A 247 19.90 3.18 -13.54
C PRO A 247 20.13 4.22 -12.42
N PRO A 248 20.12 5.55 -12.66
CA PRO A 248 20.27 6.53 -11.59
C PRO A 248 19.15 6.48 -10.54
N LEU A 249 17.92 6.15 -10.94
CA LEU A 249 16.79 5.97 -10.01
C LEU A 249 16.95 4.70 -9.20
N VAL A 250 17.35 3.60 -9.84
CA VAL A 250 17.57 2.33 -9.14
C VAL A 250 18.74 2.43 -8.16
N SER A 251 19.82 3.14 -8.51
CA SER A 251 20.92 3.45 -7.59
C SER A 251 20.48 4.37 -6.44
N LEU A 252 19.60 5.36 -6.71
CA LEU A 252 19.00 6.17 -5.65
C LEU A 252 18.19 5.30 -4.67
N MET A 253 17.37 4.37 -5.16
CA MET A 253 16.63 3.43 -4.28
C MET A 253 17.58 2.56 -3.47
N ALA A 254 18.67 2.05 -4.05
CA ALA A 254 19.67 1.28 -3.32
C ALA A 254 20.36 2.12 -2.22
N ALA A 255 20.59 3.42 -2.45
CA ALA A 255 21.11 4.34 -1.45
C ALA A 255 20.07 4.73 -0.38
N SER A 256 18.79 4.83 -0.75
CA SER A 256 17.67 5.09 0.18
C SER A 256 17.52 4.01 1.25
N LEU A 257 18.00 2.78 1.01
CA LEU A 257 18.09 1.72 2.04
C LEU A 257 19.00 2.10 3.22
N ARG A 258 19.87 3.11 3.09
CA ARG A 258 20.77 3.59 4.16
C ARG A 258 20.20 4.76 4.99
N VAL A 259 19.10 5.36 4.54
CA VAL A 259 18.50 6.54 5.19
C VAL A 259 17.90 6.15 6.55
N ASN A 260 18.00 7.05 7.54
CA ASN A 260 17.55 6.83 8.93
C ASN A 260 16.03 6.64 9.05
N ASP A 261 15.24 7.26 8.17
CA ASP A 261 13.79 7.10 8.11
C ASP A 261 13.41 5.71 7.54
N ILE A 262 12.63 4.94 8.32
CA ILE A 262 12.22 3.58 7.94
C ILE A 262 11.23 3.55 6.78
N SER A 263 10.39 4.57 6.61
CA SER A 263 9.47 4.71 5.47
C SER A 263 10.21 4.90 4.15
N VAL A 264 11.33 5.65 4.16
CA VAL A 264 12.24 5.78 3.00
C VAL A 264 12.86 4.43 2.65
N ARG A 265 13.35 3.66 3.65
CA ARG A 265 13.90 2.31 3.43
C ARG A 265 12.83 1.35 2.87
N CYS A 266 11.62 1.35 3.45
CA CYS A 266 10.52 0.50 3.01
C CYS A 266 10.02 0.87 1.62
N THR A 267 10.00 2.15 1.26
CA THR A 267 9.67 2.58 -0.11
C THR A 267 10.66 2.02 -1.13
N ALA A 268 11.96 2.06 -0.83
CA ALA A 268 12.98 1.44 -1.68
C ALA A 268 12.82 -0.08 -1.77
N VAL A 269 12.54 -0.76 -0.65
CA VAL A 269 12.26 -2.21 -0.62
C VAL A 269 11.05 -2.57 -1.48
N VAL A 270 9.93 -1.85 -1.34
CA VAL A 270 8.72 -2.04 -2.17
C VAL A 270 9.02 -1.82 -3.65
N ALA A 271 9.86 -0.83 -3.98
CA ALA A 271 10.31 -0.63 -5.34
C ALA A 271 11.10 -1.84 -5.87
N PHE A 272 12.08 -2.37 -5.12
CA PHE A 272 12.82 -3.58 -5.53
C PHE A 272 11.94 -4.82 -5.66
N ILE A 273 10.99 -5.05 -4.73
CA ILE A 273 10.04 -6.17 -4.80
C ILE A 273 9.20 -6.08 -6.08
N ARG A 274 8.53 -4.95 -6.31
CA ARG A 274 7.59 -4.79 -7.41
C ARG A 274 8.27 -4.75 -8.77
N ILE A 275 9.42 -4.07 -8.92
CA ILE A 275 10.12 -4.10 -10.22
C ILE A 275 10.57 -5.51 -10.60
N ASN A 276 10.87 -6.37 -9.64
CA ASN A 276 11.29 -7.76 -9.87
C ASN A 276 10.12 -8.76 -9.97
N GLN A 277 8.87 -8.30 -9.92
CA GLN A 277 7.70 -9.15 -10.18
C GLN A 277 7.72 -9.65 -11.63
N ASP A 278 7.84 -8.73 -12.59
CA ASP A 278 7.98 -9.05 -14.02
C ASP A 278 9.32 -9.74 -14.29
N GLY A 279 9.24 -11.00 -14.73
CA GLY A 279 10.38 -11.88 -14.99
C GLY A 279 10.79 -12.77 -13.82
N SER A 280 10.02 -12.80 -12.73
CA SER A 280 10.19 -13.80 -11.66
C SER A 280 9.51 -15.13 -12.00
N GLU A 281 10.05 -16.22 -11.44
CA GLU A 281 9.44 -17.55 -11.46
C GLU A 281 8.60 -17.78 -10.19
N GLU A 282 7.54 -18.58 -10.30
CA GLU A 282 6.83 -19.08 -9.11
C GLU A 282 7.72 -20.00 -8.26
N GLU A 283 7.38 -20.14 -6.98
CA GLU A 283 8.03 -21.11 -6.09
C GLU A 283 7.72 -22.56 -6.50
N ASN A 284 8.60 -23.49 -6.14
CA ASN A 284 8.40 -24.90 -6.43
C ASN A 284 7.23 -25.47 -5.62
N ARG A 285 6.08 -25.63 -6.28
CA ARG A 285 4.88 -26.28 -5.74
C ARG A 285 4.90 -27.81 -5.88
N HIS A 286 5.68 -28.33 -6.82
CA HIS A 286 5.86 -29.77 -7.06
C HIS A 286 7.19 -30.26 -6.47
N PHE A 287 7.20 -31.51 -6.01
CA PHE A 287 8.37 -32.18 -5.44
C PHE A 287 8.54 -33.55 -6.09
N ASP A 288 9.70 -33.79 -6.69
CA ASP A 288 10.01 -35.07 -7.32
C ASP A 288 10.52 -36.07 -6.27
N PHE A 289 9.60 -36.95 -5.84
CA PHE A 289 9.91 -37.99 -4.87
C PHE A 289 10.89 -39.05 -5.43
N HIS A 290 10.90 -39.31 -6.74
CA HIS A 290 11.84 -40.26 -7.33
C HIS A 290 13.26 -39.72 -7.35
N ALA A 291 13.44 -38.42 -7.66
CA ALA A 291 14.74 -37.75 -7.56
C ALA A 291 15.28 -37.72 -6.11
N LEU A 292 14.40 -37.49 -5.12
CA LEU A 292 14.77 -37.61 -3.70
C LEU A 292 15.28 -39.02 -3.38
N MET A 293 14.53 -40.06 -3.76
CA MET A 293 14.90 -41.44 -3.43
C MET A 293 16.15 -41.92 -4.17
N ASP A 294 16.36 -41.52 -5.43
CA ASP A 294 17.63 -41.75 -6.15
C ASP A 294 18.80 -41.12 -5.39
N THR A 295 18.62 -39.89 -4.91
CA THR A 295 19.62 -39.18 -4.12
C THR A 295 19.92 -39.90 -2.80
N LEU A 296 18.91 -40.24 -2.00
CA LEU A 296 19.11 -40.90 -0.69
C LEU A 296 19.66 -42.33 -0.80
N GLN A 297 19.38 -43.06 -1.90
CA GLN A 297 19.80 -44.45 -2.07
C GLN A 297 21.12 -44.61 -2.83
N ARG A 298 21.42 -43.72 -3.78
CA ARG A 298 22.52 -43.89 -4.75
C ARG A 298 23.56 -42.78 -4.72
N ARG A 299 23.27 -41.65 -4.08
CA ARG A 299 24.16 -40.49 -4.01
C ARG A 299 24.50 -40.20 -2.55
N ARG A 300 25.64 -39.56 -2.33
CA ARG A 300 26.04 -39.04 -1.02
C ARG A 300 25.99 -37.52 -1.10
N PHE A 301 25.35 -36.88 -0.13
CA PHE A 301 25.44 -35.44 0.04
C PHE A 301 26.91 -35.01 0.16
N PRO A 302 27.32 -33.86 -0.40
CA PRO A 302 28.67 -33.32 -0.20
C PRO A 302 29.02 -33.25 1.29
N ASP A 303 30.29 -33.41 1.66
CA ASP A 303 30.71 -33.48 3.08
C ASP A 303 30.27 -32.23 3.86
N ASN A 304 30.43 -31.03 3.28
CA ASN A 304 29.99 -29.78 3.89
C ASN A 304 28.47 -29.65 4.11
N ILE A 305 27.66 -30.41 3.35
CA ILE A 305 26.21 -30.49 3.54
C ILE A 305 25.86 -31.58 4.56
N SER A 306 26.54 -32.73 4.46
CA SER A 306 26.41 -33.84 5.41
C SER A 306 26.73 -33.41 6.84
N ASP A 307 27.77 -32.60 7.03
CA ASP A 307 28.15 -32.04 8.33
C ASP A 307 27.04 -31.14 8.89
N VAL A 308 26.52 -30.19 8.10
CA VAL A 308 25.44 -29.29 8.52
C VAL A 308 24.14 -30.05 8.86
N MET A 309 23.80 -31.09 8.08
CA MET A 309 22.65 -31.95 8.37
C MET A 309 22.87 -32.82 9.62
N ARG A 310 24.10 -33.26 9.88
CA ARG A 310 24.46 -34.03 11.08
C ARG A 310 24.42 -33.16 12.34
N ASP A 311 24.93 -31.93 12.26
CA ASP A 311 24.97 -30.97 13.38
C ASP A 311 23.55 -30.53 13.81
N TYR A 312 22.61 -30.43 12.87
CA TYR A 312 21.18 -30.24 13.17
C TYR A 312 20.49 -31.54 13.67
N GLY A 313 20.87 -32.67 13.08
CA GLY A 313 20.29 -33.99 13.33
C GLY A 313 19.65 -34.57 12.07
N THR A 314 20.34 -35.54 11.45
CA THR A 314 19.99 -36.07 10.11
C THR A 314 18.55 -36.62 10.04
N SER A 315 18.09 -37.30 11.09
CA SER A 315 16.72 -37.87 11.15
C SER A 315 15.61 -36.83 11.31
N GLN A 316 15.94 -35.57 11.60
CA GLN A 316 15.01 -34.44 11.71
C GLN A 316 14.99 -33.57 10.44
N CYS A 317 15.88 -33.83 9.48
CA CYS A 317 15.92 -33.14 8.19
C CYS A 317 14.70 -33.52 7.31
N GLU A 318 14.19 -32.57 6.53
CA GLU A 318 12.93 -32.72 5.77
C GLU A 318 13.03 -33.88 4.75
N THR A 319 14.16 -34.02 4.06
CA THR A 319 14.44 -35.13 3.12
C THR A 319 14.30 -36.52 3.75
N TRP A 320 14.82 -36.72 4.96
CA TRP A 320 14.73 -37.99 5.68
C TRP A 320 13.34 -38.22 6.28
N LEU A 321 12.69 -37.16 6.76
CA LEU A 321 11.30 -37.22 7.22
C LEU A 321 10.34 -37.57 6.08
N LEU A 322 10.55 -37.05 4.87
CA LEU A 322 9.80 -37.38 3.67
C LEU A 322 9.96 -38.86 3.29
N ALA A 323 11.19 -39.36 3.19
CA ALA A 323 11.46 -40.75 2.86
C ALA A 323 10.84 -41.73 3.88
N ARG A 324 10.95 -41.43 5.18
CA ARG A 324 10.28 -42.21 6.24
C ARG A 324 8.75 -42.14 6.12
N THR A 325 8.20 -40.96 5.87
CA THR A 325 6.75 -40.78 5.78
C THR A 325 6.16 -41.52 4.57
N ALA A 326 6.87 -41.58 3.45
CA ALA A 326 6.47 -42.38 2.30
C ALA A 326 6.49 -43.89 2.59
N GLN A 327 7.46 -44.38 3.38
CA GLN A 327 7.46 -45.77 3.85
C GLN A 327 6.28 -46.06 4.78
N ASP A 328 6.00 -45.18 5.74
CA ASP A 328 4.84 -45.30 6.64
C ASP A 328 3.51 -45.27 5.85
N GLN A 329 3.40 -44.42 4.83
CA GLN A 329 2.24 -44.34 3.93
C GLN A 329 2.07 -45.62 3.10
N SER A 330 3.16 -46.17 2.54
CA SER A 330 3.15 -47.44 1.81
C SER A 330 2.70 -48.60 2.70
N ASN A 331 3.20 -48.66 3.93
CA ASN A 331 2.78 -49.66 4.92
C ASN A 331 1.29 -49.53 5.26
N ALA A 332 0.80 -48.30 5.49
CA ALA A 332 -0.62 -48.05 5.75
C ALA A 332 -1.51 -48.44 4.57
N ALA A 333 -1.08 -48.16 3.34
CA ALA A 333 -1.77 -48.53 2.10
C ALA A 333 -1.83 -50.07 1.91
N MET A 334 -0.75 -50.79 2.19
CA MET A 334 -0.73 -52.25 2.15
C MET A 334 -1.66 -52.88 3.21
N ASN A 335 -1.73 -52.30 4.41
CA ASN A 335 -2.60 -52.79 5.48
C ASN A 335 -4.08 -52.64 5.10
N VAL A 336 -4.53 -51.44 4.69
CA VAL A 336 -5.95 -51.21 4.37
C VAL A 336 -6.45 -52.05 3.18
N VAL A 337 -5.57 -52.42 2.25
CA VAL A 337 -5.90 -53.36 1.15
C VAL A 337 -6.16 -54.77 1.69
N LYS A 338 -5.44 -55.18 2.74
CA LYS A 338 -5.52 -56.51 3.36
C LYS A 338 -6.66 -56.64 4.37
N ASP A 339 -6.81 -55.68 5.27
CA ASP A 339 -7.76 -55.74 6.40
C ASP A 339 -9.06 -54.93 6.17
N ARG A 340 -9.03 -53.96 5.24
CA ARG A 340 -10.12 -53.01 4.94
C ARG A 340 -10.52 -52.13 6.14
N ASP A 341 -9.64 -51.98 7.11
CA ASP A 341 -9.86 -51.16 8.30
C ASP A 341 -9.60 -49.67 8.01
N LEU A 342 -10.67 -48.97 7.60
CA LEU A 342 -10.66 -47.52 7.39
C LEU A 342 -10.40 -46.71 8.67
N HIS A 343 -10.62 -47.27 9.86
CA HIS A 343 -10.37 -46.60 11.13
C HIS A 343 -8.88 -46.63 11.48
N ALA A 344 -8.22 -47.79 11.33
CA ALA A 344 -6.77 -47.91 11.45
C ALA A 344 -6.05 -47.10 10.36
N TYR A 345 -6.52 -47.17 9.12
CA TYR A 345 -5.95 -46.40 8.01
C TYR A 345 -6.12 -44.88 8.22
N GLY A 346 -7.29 -44.43 8.68
CA GLY A 346 -7.53 -43.03 9.03
C GLY A 346 -6.64 -42.53 10.15
N ASN A 347 -6.41 -43.35 11.18
CA ASN A 347 -5.48 -43.05 12.27
C ASN A 347 -4.05 -42.84 11.77
N ALA A 348 -3.55 -43.73 10.91
CA ALA A 348 -2.22 -43.63 10.32
C ALA A 348 -2.08 -42.41 9.38
N LEU A 349 -3.06 -42.19 8.50
CA LEU A 349 -3.07 -41.05 7.58
C LEU A 349 -3.08 -39.71 8.30
N ALA A 350 -3.88 -39.53 9.35
CA ALA A 350 -3.91 -38.28 10.11
C ALA A 350 -2.54 -37.95 10.75
N GLU A 351 -1.80 -38.96 11.21
CA GLU A 351 -0.44 -38.79 11.74
C GLU A 351 0.61 -38.54 10.66
N ILE A 352 0.43 -39.06 9.44
CA ILE A 352 1.29 -38.80 8.28
C ILE A 352 1.06 -37.38 7.74
N ILE A 353 -0.20 -36.93 7.68
CA ILE A 353 -0.59 -35.63 7.11
C ILE A 353 0.06 -34.44 7.85
N VAL A 354 0.21 -34.54 9.16
CA VAL A 354 0.86 -33.49 9.95
C VAL A 354 2.39 -33.51 9.89
N ARG A 355 3.02 -34.49 9.21
CA ARG A 355 4.49 -34.56 9.03
C ARG A 355 4.97 -33.89 7.75
N THR A 356 4.13 -33.80 6.72
CA THR A 356 4.50 -33.27 5.40
C THR A 356 3.30 -32.87 4.56
N GLU A 357 3.49 -31.89 3.69
CA GLU A 357 2.53 -31.49 2.67
C GLU A 357 2.26 -32.59 1.63
N PHE A 358 3.27 -33.41 1.30
CA PHE A 358 3.22 -34.44 0.25
C PHE A 358 2.67 -35.79 0.74
N SER A 359 1.95 -35.78 1.85
CA SER A 359 1.48 -36.94 2.63
C SER A 359 0.42 -37.83 1.97
N VAL A 360 -0.31 -37.31 0.97
CA VAL A 360 -1.38 -38.02 0.26
C VAL A 360 -1.47 -37.44 -1.16
N SER A 361 -1.43 -38.30 -2.18
CA SER A 361 -1.61 -37.91 -3.58
C SER A 361 -3.09 -37.96 -4.01
N ASN A 362 -3.41 -37.32 -5.14
CA ASN A 362 -4.74 -37.39 -5.77
C ASN A 362 -4.76 -38.39 -6.94
N GLU A 363 -3.90 -39.41 -6.88
CA GLU A 363 -3.73 -40.42 -7.93
C GLU A 363 -4.71 -41.57 -7.73
N GLU A 364 -5.02 -42.28 -8.81
CA GLU A 364 -5.78 -43.53 -8.76
C GLU A 364 -5.01 -44.59 -7.97
N VAL A 365 -5.74 -45.43 -7.23
CA VAL A 365 -5.17 -46.58 -6.55
C VAL A 365 -4.64 -47.56 -7.61
N PRO A 366 -3.34 -47.90 -7.62
CA PRO A 366 -2.76 -48.77 -8.64
C PRO A 366 -3.47 -50.13 -8.75
N ALA A 367 -3.65 -50.63 -9.97
CA ALA A 367 -4.40 -51.86 -10.26
C ALA A 367 -3.90 -53.11 -9.48
N TYR A 368 -2.62 -53.16 -9.11
CA TYR A 368 -2.05 -54.27 -8.32
C TYR A 368 -2.53 -54.31 -6.87
N PHE A 369 -3.19 -53.26 -6.37
CA PHE A 369 -3.89 -53.25 -5.09
C PHE A 369 -5.36 -53.71 -5.18
N SER A 370 -5.83 -54.15 -6.36
CA SER A 370 -7.21 -54.60 -6.59
C SER A 370 -8.24 -53.52 -6.18
N PRO A 371 -8.19 -52.31 -6.79
CA PRO A 371 -8.95 -51.14 -6.34
C PRO A 371 -10.48 -51.36 -6.29
N GLU A 372 -11.01 -52.30 -7.07
CA GLU A 372 -12.41 -52.74 -7.01
C GLU A 372 -12.83 -53.36 -5.66
N GLN A 373 -11.86 -53.74 -4.81
CA GLN A 373 -12.09 -54.25 -3.46
C GLN A 373 -12.09 -53.16 -2.38
N LEU A 374 -11.74 -51.92 -2.73
CA LEU A 374 -11.72 -50.77 -1.84
C LEU A 374 -12.94 -49.88 -2.05
N PRO A 375 -13.41 -49.17 -1.01
CA PRO A 375 -14.56 -48.26 -1.13
C PRO A 375 -14.19 -46.90 -1.78
N PHE A 376 -12.99 -46.75 -2.35
CA PHE A 376 -12.46 -45.53 -2.93
C PHE A 376 -11.62 -45.82 -4.19
N LYS A 377 -11.55 -44.86 -5.12
CA LYS A 377 -10.82 -45.00 -6.40
C LYS A 377 -9.48 -44.29 -6.43
N THR A 378 -9.39 -43.13 -5.77
CA THR A 378 -8.13 -42.40 -5.57
C THR A 378 -7.71 -42.42 -4.11
N TRP A 379 -6.42 -42.24 -3.82
CA TRP A 379 -5.94 -42.15 -2.44
C TRP A 379 -6.55 -40.98 -1.66
N SER A 380 -6.94 -39.89 -2.34
CA SER A 380 -7.64 -38.77 -1.71
C SER A 380 -9.11 -39.07 -1.40
N ASP A 381 -9.80 -39.93 -2.17
CA ASP A 381 -11.18 -40.35 -1.86
C ASP A 381 -11.29 -41.16 -0.56
N ALA A 382 -10.19 -41.80 -0.11
CA ALA A 382 -10.15 -42.50 1.17
C ALA A 382 -10.33 -41.55 2.37
N LEU A 383 -9.85 -40.31 2.28
CA LEU A 383 -9.79 -39.34 3.38
C LEU A 383 -11.16 -39.09 4.06
N PRO A 384 -12.24 -38.70 3.35
CA PRO A 384 -13.56 -38.51 3.98
C PRO A 384 -14.19 -39.82 4.49
N LEU A 385 -13.83 -40.97 3.92
CA LEU A 385 -14.32 -42.27 4.39
C LEU A 385 -13.65 -42.66 5.71
N CYS A 386 -12.34 -42.46 5.82
CA CYS A 386 -11.56 -42.59 7.05
C CYS A 386 -12.02 -41.60 8.12
N ALA A 387 -12.25 -40.33 7.76
CA ALA A 387 -12.79 -39.32 8.68
C ALA A 387 -14.17 -39.72 9.23
N LYS A 388 -15.03 -40.31 8.39
CA LYS A 388 -16.32 -40.89 8.81
C LYS A 388 -16.14 -42.11 9.72
N ALA A 389 -15.17 -42.98 9.45
CA ALA A 389 -14.88 -44.15 10.29
C ALA A 389 -14.43 -43.74 11.71
N LEU A 390 -13.53 -42.76 11.82
CA LEU A 390 -13.08 -42.19 13.10
C LEU A 390 -14.24 -41.57 13.89
N ARG A 391 -15.07 -40.73 13.26
CA ARG A 391 -16.22 -40.08 13.91
C ARG A 391 -17.31 -41.05 14.36
N ASN A 392 -17.43 -42.19 13.68
CA ASN A 392 -18.44 -43.21 13.97
C ASN A 392 -17.91 -44.35 14.86
N ALA A 393 -16.67 -44.28 15.34
CA ALA A 393 -16.14 -45.27 16.28
C ALA A 393 -16.98 -45.26 17.57
N ARG A 394 -17.24 -46.45 18.13
CA ARG A 394 -18.15 -46.63 19.28
C ARG A 394 -17.75 -45.80 20.49
N ASP A 395 -16.46 -45.60 20.67
CA ASP A 395 -15.84 -44.87 21.79
C ASP A 395 -15.00 -43.69 21.28
N ALA A 396 -15.43 -43.04 20.19
CA ALA A 396 -14.70 -41.95 19.52
C ALA A 396 -14.31 -40.82 20.49
N THR A 397 -13.01 -40.58 20.61
CA THR A 397 -12.44 -39.57 21.50
C THR A 397 -12.35 -38.19 20.82
N SER A 398 -12.05 -37.14 21.59
CA SER A 398 -11.73 -35.82 20.99
C SER A 398 -10.53 -35.89 20.03
N LEU A 399 -9.60 -36.81 20.24
CA LEU A 399 -8.44 -37.01 19.35
C LEU A 399 -8.87 -37.64 18.02
N ASP A 400 -9.83 -38.56 18.02
CA ASP A 400 -10.38 -39.16 16.79
C ASP A 400 -11.13 -38.11 15.96
N LEU A 401 -11.83 -37.17 16.63
CA LEU A 401 -12.45 -36.01 15.98
C LEU A 401 -11.39 -35.05 15.41
N ASP A 402 -10.29 -34.79 16.13
CA ASP A 402 -9.17 -33.97 15.64
C ASP A 402 -8.52 -34.61 14.40
N LYS A 403 -8.27 -35.92 14.43
CA LYS A 403 -7.77 -36.70 13.29
C LYS A 403 -8.74 -36.68 12.10
N ALA A 404 -10.05 -36.80 12.34
CA ALA A 404 -11.06 -36.72 11.29
C ALA A 404 -11.13 -35.34 10.61
N ASP A 405 -10.98 -34.26 11.39
CA ASP A 405 -10.94 -32.90 10.84
C ASP A 405 -9.65 -32.64 10.03
N ILE A 406 -8.50 -33.20 10.44
CA ILE A 406 -7.26 -33.18 9.65
C ILE A 406 -7.44 -33.86 8.29
N LEU A 407 -8.09 -35.03 8.24
CA LEU A 407 -8.35 -35.78 7.01
C LEU A 407 -9.26 -34.99 6.03
N ASP A 408 -10.36 -34.43 6.52
CA ASP A 408 -11.27 -33.61 5.70
C ASP A 408 -10.58 -32.34 5.18
N ILE A 409 -9.80 -31.66 6.01
CA ILE A 409 -9.00 -30.50 5.58
C ILE A 409 -8.02 -30.90 4.48
N LYS A 410 -7.28 -32.02 4.64
CA LYS A 410 -6.35 -32.51 3.61
C LYS A 410 -7.07 -32.86 2.30
N PHE A 411 -8.27 -33.43 2.37
CA PHE A 411 -9.12 -33.72 1.20
C PHE A 411 -9.48 -32.45 0.42
N PHE A 412 -9.84 -31.37 1.12
CA PHE A 412 -10.09 -30.08 0.45
C PHE A 412 -8.82 -29.49 -0.15
N LEU A 413 -7.71 -29.44 0.61
CA LEU A 413 -6.44 -28.86 0.16
C LEU A 413 -5.85 -29.61 -1.05
N VAL A 414 -5.83 -30.94 -1.04
CA VAL A 414 -5.27 -31.75 -2.16
C VAL A 414 -6.10 -31.63 -3.46
N ARG A 415 -7.34 -31.15 -3.36
CA ARG A 415 -8.23 -30.85 -4.49
C ARG A 415 -8.36 -29.35 -4.81
N ALA A 416 -7.46 -28.52 -4.26
CA ALA A 416 -7.45 -27.06 -4.40
C ALA A 416 -8.74 -26.34 -3.95
N ARG A 417 -9.55 -26.98 -3.08
CA ARG A 417 -10.80 -26.47 -2.52
C ARG A 417 -10.52 -25.62 -1.28
N ILE A 418 -9.70 -24.59 -1.45
CA ILE A 418 -9.18 -23.77 -0.34
C ILE A 418 -10.30 -23.11 0.49
N PRO A 419 -11.37 -22.53 -0.09
CA PRO A 419 -12.45 -21.94 0.69
C PRO A 419 -13.14 -22.95 1.62
N GLU A 420 -13.41 -24.17 1.15
CA GLU A 420 -14.00 -25.21 1.99
C GLU A 420 -13.04 -25.72 3.07
N ALA A 421 -11.73 -25.78 2.78
CA ALA A 421 -10.71 -26.08 3.79
C ALA A 421 -10.70 -25.04 4.93
N ILE A 422 -10.82 -23.75 4.60
CA ILE A 422 -10.91 -22.64 5.57
C ILE A 422 -12.17 -22.79 6.43
N VAL A 423 -13.35 -22.93 5.81
CA VAL A 423 -14.63 -23.09 6.52
C VAL A 423 -14.66 -24.35 7.39
N HIS A 424 -13.98 -25.43 6.98
CA HIS A 424 -13.83 -26.61 7.83
C HIS A 424 -12.90 -26.35 9.02
N ALA A 425 -11.74 -25.74 8.77
CA ALA A 425 -10.77 -25.39 9.81
C ALA A 425 -11.33 -24.44 10.87
N GLU A 426 -12.11 -23.42 10.48
CA GLU A 426 -12.76 -22.49 11.42
C GLU A 426 -13.75 -23.20 12.35
N ARG A 427 -14.47 -24.22 11.86
CA ARG A 427 -15.34 -25.07 12.69
C ARG A 427 -14.52 -25.98 13.61
N ALA A 428 -13.43 -26.55 13.11
CA ALA A 428 -12.54 -27.39 13.89
C ALA A 428 -11.85 -26.60 15.03
N ILE A 429 -11.41 -25.36 14.77
CA ILE A 429 -10.83 -24.44 15.78
C ILE A 429 -11.84 -24.10 16.89
N LYS A 430 -13.12 -23.91 16.56
CA LYS A 430 -14.18 -23.69 17.57
C LYS A 430 -14.38 -24.90 18.48
N ARG A 431 -14.08 -26.12 18.01
CA ARG A 431 -14.13 -27.37 18.79
C ARG A 431 -12.84 -27.60 19.59
N ASN A 432 -11.68 -27.43 18.97
CA ASN A 432 -10.37 -27.55 19.60
C ASN A 432 -9.37 -26.54 19.00
N PRO A 433 -9.08 -25.41 19.69
CA PRO A 433 -8.13 -24.40 19.21
C PRO A 433 -6.66 -24.79 19.43
N HIS A 434 -6.37 -25.97 19.98
CA HIS A 434 -5.00 -26.40 20.27
C HIS A 434 -4.33 -27.20 19.14
N VAL A 435 -5.02 -27.45 18.01
CA VAL A 435 -4.46 -28.17 16.86
C VAL A 435 -3.91 -27.18 15.83
N ALA A 436 -2.59 -27.11 15.70
CA ALA A 436 -1.91 -26.17 14.80
C ALA A 436 -2.28 -26.38 13.31
N TYR A 437 -2.60 -27.62 12.90
CA TYR A 437 -2.94 -27.96 11.52
C TYR A 437 -4.24 -27.29 11.01
N PHE A 438 -5.16 -26.91 11.90
CA PHE A 438 -6.36 -26.16 11.47
C PHE A 438 -5.96 -24.75 10.99
N TYR A 439 -5.05 -24.09 11.70
CA TYR A 439 -4.52 -22.78 11.30
C TYR A 439 -3.64 -22.85 10.04
N TYR A 440 -2.96 -23.97 9.80
CA TYR A 440 -2.23 -24.22 8.55
C TYR A 440 -3.16 -24.09 7.34
N ALA A 441 -4.36 -24.66 7.39
CA ALA A 441 -5.35 -24.56 6.30
C ALA A 441 -5.79 -23.11 6.02
N ILE A 442 -5.97 -22.29 7.06
CA ILE A 442 -6.31 -20.87 6.91
C ILE A 442 -5.13 -20.07 6.33
N GLY A 443 -3.89 -20.48 6.60
CA GLY A 443 -2.68 -19.90 6.01
C GLY A 443 -2.61 -19.96 4.47
N TRP A 444 -3.36 -20.88 3.83
CA TRP A 444 -3.49 -20.97 2.36
C TRP A 444 -4.45 -19.94 1.77
N GLY A 445 -5.19 -19.18 2.59
CA GLY A 445 -6.13 -18.17 2.13
C GLY A 445 -5.46 -17.01 1.37
N PRO A 446 -6.16 -16.40 0.40
CA PRO A 446 -5.65 -15.23 -0.34
C PRO A 446 -5.63 -13.95 0.50
N ASP A 447 -6.44 -13.88 1.57
CA ASP A 447 -6.42 -12.78 2.52
C ASP A 447 -5.19 -12.89 3.43
N HIS A 448 -4.21 -11.99 3.23
CA HIS A 448 -3.00 -11.92 4.02
C HIS A 448 -3.24 -11.53 5.49
N ALA A 449 -4.28 -10.74 5.79
CA ALA A 449 -4.62 -10.34 7.15
C ALA A 449 -5.29 -11.49 7.91
N GLN A 450 -6.27 -12.18 7.29
CA GLN A 450 -6.87 -13.39 7.87
C GLN A 450 -5.80 -14.48 8.07
N ALA A 451 -4.97 -14.73 7.05
CA ALA A 451 -3.88 -15.70 7.13
C ALA A 451 -2.90 -15.36 8.26
N LEU A 452 -2.42 -14.11 8.36
CA LEU A 452 -1.48 -13.68 9.41
C LEU A 452 -2.06 -13.89 10.82
N ARG A 453 -3.31 -13.46 11.07
CA ARG A 453 -3.99 -13.67 12.36
C ARG A 453 -4.10 -15.15 12.69
N ALA A 454 -4.48 -15.98 11.73
CA ALA A 454 -4.62 -17.41 11.92
C ALA A 454 -3.28 -18.08 12.23
N VAL A 455 -2.22 -17.82 11.46
CA VAL A 455 -0.93 -18.48 11.69
C VAL A 455 -0.26 -18.03 12.99
N LYS A 456 -0.37 -16.76 13.38
CA LYS A 456 0.09 -16.27 14.69
C LYS A 456 -0.65 -16.90 15.86
N LYS A 457 -1.94 -17.25 15.71
CA LYS A 457 -2.70 -18.03 16.72
C LYS A 457 -2.30 -19.50 16.70
N GLY A 458 -2.08 -20.09 15.52
CA GLY A 458 -1.58 -21.46 15.36
C GLY A 458 -0.19 -21.70 15.95
N LEU A 459 0.70 -20.71 15.94
CA LEU A 459 2.02 -20.80 16.61
C LEU A 459 1.92 -20.90 18.14
N LYS A 460 0.78 -20.51 18.74
CA LYS A 460 0.49 -20.68 20.18
C LYS A 460 -0.24 -22.00 20.50
N ALA A 461 -0.52 -22.83 19.48
CA ALA A 461 -1.26 -24.08 19.65
C ALA A 461 -0.37 -25.20 20.22
N LYS A 462 -0.91 -25.98 21.17
CA LYS A 462 -0.14 -26.99 21.93
C LYS A 462 0.16 -28.26 21.14
N GLN A 463 -0.72 -28.64 20.21
CA GLN A 463 -0.55 -29.81 19.35
C GLN A 463 -0.01 -29.35 18.00
N THR A 464 1.29 -29.54 17.77
CA THR A 464 1.99 -29.10 16.55
C THR A 464 3.12 -30.06 16.19
N THR A 465 3.63 -29.94 14.96
CA THR A 465 4.78 -30.69 14.44
C THR A 465 5.82 -29.71 13.87
N SER A 466 7.04 -30.17 13.64
CA SER A 466 8.09 -29.33 13.02
C SER A 466 7.68 -28.80 11.64
N PHE A 467 7.03 -29.63 10.82
CA PHE A 467 6.47 -29.21 9.52
C PHE A 467 5.43 -28.10 9.67
N VAL A 468 4.43 -28.29 10.53
CA VAL A 468 3.37 -27.29 10.73
C VAL A 468 3.94 -26.00 11.33
N LYS A 469 4.78 -26.07 12.37
CA LYS A 469 5.43 -24.89 12.96
C LYS A 469 6.25 -24.11 11.92
N SER A 470 7.04 -24.82 11.10
CA SER A 470 7.86 -24.19 10.05
C SER A 470 7.01 -23.50 8.98
N TYR A 471 5.91 -24.12 8.53
CA TYR A 471 4.98 -23.47 7.60
C TYR A 471 4.31 -22.24 8.22
N LEU A 472 3.83 -22.33 9.46
CA LEU A 472 3.15 -21.21 10.12
C LEU A 472 4.08 -20.00 10.29
N LEU A 473 5.34 -20.23 10.68
CA LEU A 473 6.38 -19.19 10.71
C LEU A 473 6.63 -18.61 9.31
N PHE A 474 6.81 -19.46 8.30
CA PHE A 474 6.99 -19.01 6.91
C PHE A 474 5.86 -18.10 6.43
N ARG A 475 4.61 -18.53 6.63
CA ARG A 475 3.44 -17.76 6.19
C ARG A 475 3.26 -16.48 7.01
N ALA A 476 3.65 -16.48 8.29
CA ALA A 476 3.67 -15.28 9.12
C ALA A 476 4.66 -14.24 8.59
N VAL A 477 5.92 -14.63 8.32
CA VAL A 477 6.95 -13.75 7.73
C VAL A 477 6.51 -13.18 6.39
N VAL A 478 6.02 -14.03 5.47
CA VAL A 478 5.57 -13.56 4.14
C VAL A 478 4.40 -12.58 4.25
N SER A 479 3.46 -12.79 5.18
CA SER A 479 2.27 -11.94 5.31
C SER A 479 2.59 -10.63 6.03
N ALA A 480 3.21 -10.70 7.22
CA ALA A 480 3.60 -9.54 7.99
C ALA A 480 4.67 -8.71 7.28
N GLY A 481 5.66 -9.34 6.63
CA GLY A 481 6.68 -8.65 5.84
C GLY A 481 6.06 -7.83 4.70
N ASN A 482 5.17 -8.41 3.90
CA ASN A 482 4.46 -7.69 2.84
C ASN A 482 3.58 -6.56 3.38
N MET A 483 2.83 -6.80 4.46
CA MET A 483 1.96 -5.80 5.09
C MET A 483 2.77 -4.62 5.65
N GLY A 484 3.88 -4.89 6.34
CA GLY A 484 4.74 -3.86 6.91
C GLY A 484 5.46 -3.01 5.87
N VAL A 485 6.11 -3.62 4.86
CA VAL A 485 6.82 -2.85 3.82
C VAL A 485 5.85 -2.04 2.96
N THR A 486 4.69 -2.61 2.62
CA THR A 486 3.67 -1.91 1.82
C THR A 486 3.03 -0.80 2.63
N GLY A 487 2.64 -1.09 3.88
CA GLY A 487 2.06 -0.14 4.80
C GLY A 487 2.92 1.10 4.95
N LEU A 488 4.20 0.96 5.30
CA LEU A 488 5.14 2.10 5.41
C LEU A 488 5.43 2.81 4.08
N ALA A 489 5.41 2.11 2.94
CA ALA A 489 5.59 2.73 1.62
C ALA A 489 4.35 3.51 1.12
N THR A 490 3.19 3.32 1.76
CA THR A 490 1.94 4.05 1.47
C THR A 490 1.39 4.85 2.64
N ALA A 491 2.06 4.82 3.80
CA ALA A 491 1.53 5.34 5.06
C ALA A 491 1.18 6.83 4.96
N GLY A 492 -0.02 7.15 5.41
CA GLY A 492 -0.40 8.53 5.69
C GLY A 492 0.31 9.08 6.94
N PRO A 493 -0.13 10.25 7.42
CA PRO A 493 0.20 10.76 8.75
C PRO A 493 -0.56 10.04 9.87
N ASP A 494 -1.37 9.01 9.56
CA ASP A 494 -2.03 8.21 10.59
C ASP A 494 -0.96 7.45 11.38
N GLU A 495 -0.81 7.87 12.62
CA GLU A 495 0.17 7.33 13.55
C GLU A 495 -0.12 5.88 13.93
N LYS A 496 -1.38 5.42 13.84
CA LYS A 496 -1.75 4.02 14.06
C LYS A 496 -1.28 3.15 12.91
N GLU A 497 -1.58 3.52 11.66
CA GLU A 497 -1.15 2.77 10.47
C GLU A 497 0.38 2.66 10.39
N TYR A 498 1.08 3.75 10.71
CA TYR A 498 2.53 3.81 10.75
C TYR A 498 3.13 2.85 11.79
N SER A 499 2.71 2.94 13.06
CA SER A 499 3.23 2.08 14.13
C SER A 499 2.84 0.62 13.97
N GLN A 500 1.63 0.34 13.50
CA GLN A 500 1.19 -1.01 13.13
C GLN A 500 2.06 -1.62 12.02
N SER A 501 2.45 -0.83 11.01
CA SER A 501 3.31 -1.29 9.92
C SER A 501 4.74 -1.58 10.40
N ILE A 502 5.27 -0.82 11.36
CA ILE A 502 6.53 -1.13 12.05
C ILE A 502 6.41 -2.44 12.84
N ALA A 503 5.32 -2.61 13.59
CA ALA A 503 5.09 -3.82 14.39
C ALA A 503 5.03 -5.09 13.52
N PHE A 504 4.42 -5.02 12.33
CA PHE A 504 4.47 -6.11 11.35
C PHE A 504 5.90 -6.42 10.87
N LEU A 505 6.75 -5.41 10.65
CA LEU A 505 8.14 -5.64 10.24
C LEU A 505 8.99 -6.29 11.35
N MET A 506 8.88 -5.82 12.59
CA MET A 506 9.59 -6.45 13.73
C MET A 506 9.15 -7.90 13.86
N SER A 507 7.84 -8.15 13.89
CA SER A 507 7.28 -9.49 14.04
C SER A 507 7.66 -10.45 12.91
N ALA A 508 7.85 -9.94 11.68
CA ALA A 508 8.35 -10.72 10.56
C ALA A 508 9.86 -11.03 10.67
N LEU A 509 10.65 -10.14 11.27
CA LEU A 509 12.06 -10.40 11.52
C LEU A 509 12.23 -11.46 12.63
N ASP A 510 11.48 -11.32 13.73
CA ASP A 510 11.51 -12.25 14.86
C ASP A 510 11.07 -13.67 14.45
N ASP A 511 10.00 -13.78 13.67
CA ASP A 511 9.54 -15.07 13.12
C ASP A 511 10.59 -15.69 12.17
N ALA A 512 11.33 -14.89 11.42
CA ALA A 512 12.40 -15.38 10.55
C ALA A 512 13.60 -15.90 11.34
N GLU A 513 13.97 -15.20 12.42
CA GLU A 513 15.01 -15.65 13.35
C GLU A 513 14.58 -16.92 14.12
N GLU A 514 13.32 -17.03 14.54
CA GLU A 514 12.76 -18.25 15.13
C GLU A 514 12.75 -19.42 14.12
N TYR A 515 12.36 -19.17 12.86
CA TYR A 515 12.43 -20.18 11.80
C TYR A 515 13.86 -20.73 11.64
N PHE A 516 14.87 -19.86 11.69
CA PHE A 516 16.27 -20.29 11.58
C PHE A 516 16.79 -21.14 12.74
N LYS A 517 16.14 -21.10 13.91
CA LYS A 517 16.44 -21.95 15.07
C LYS A 517 15.77 -23.32 14.97
N VAL A 518 14.56 -23.40 14.41
CA VAL A 518 13.73 -24.62 14.46
C VAL A 518 13.65 -25.40 13.14
N ALA A 519 13.75 -24.75 11.99
CA ALA A 519 13.63 -25.41 10.70
C ALA A 519 14.95 -26.12 10.31
N PRO A 520 14.88 -27.32 9.70
CA PRO A 520 16.06 -28.04 9.26
C PRO A 520 16.79 -27.31 8.11
N PRO A 521 18.10 -27.57 7.90
CA PRO A 521 18.89 -26.90 6.86
C PRO A 521 18.38 -27.18 5.43
N ASP A 522 17.68 -28.31 5.23
CA ASP A 522 17.05 -28.71 3.98
C ASP A 522 15.56 -28.34 3.88
N ALA A 523 15.04 -27.50 4.80
CA ALA A 523 13.64 -27.11 4.79
C ALA A 523 13.25 -26.44 3.46
N ARG A 524 12.13 -26.87 2.85
CA ARG A 524 11.71 -26.44 1.50
C ARG A 524 11.52 -24.93 1.32
N TYR A 525 11.24 -24.19 2.39
CA TYR A 525 11.06 -22.74 2.39
C TYR A 525 12.32 -21.97 2.85
N MET A 526 13.43 -22.65 3.19
CA MET A 526 14.63 -22.04 3.76
C MET A 526 15.18 -20.92 2.87
N ALA A 527 15.29 -21.13 1.55
CA ALA A 527 15.74 -20.09 0.63
C ALA A 527 14.84 -18.84 0.66
N THR A 528 13.52 -19.01 0.63
CA THR A 528 12.57 -17.89 0.70
C THR A 528 12.63 -17.16 2.04
N MET A 529 12.78 -17.90 3.15
CA MET A 529 12.94 -17.31 4.48
C MET A 529 14.23 -16.51 4.62
N VAL A 530 15.34 -16.99 4.06
CA VAL A 530 16.60 -16.24 4.02
C VAL A 530 16.51 -15.00 3.12
N ASN A 531 15.83 -15.10 1.97
CA ASN A 531 15.58 -13.94 1.11
C ASN A 531 14.74 -12.88 1.85
N TRP A 532 13.67 -13.28 2.55
CA TRP A 532 12.87 -12.36 3.38
C TRP A 532 13.68 -11.75 4.52
N TYR A 533 14.44 -12.54 5.27
CA TYR A 533 15.28 -12.04 6.37
C TYR A 533 16.27 -10.96 5.89
N ILE A 534 16.92 -11.17 4.72
CA ILE A 534 17.81 -10.17 4.13
C ILE A 534 17.05 -8.88 3.79
N VAL A 535 15.89 -8.98 3.14
CA VAL A 535 15.06 -7.81 2.77
C VAL A 535 14.54 -7.07 4.01
N LEU A 536 14.09 -7.79 5.05
CA LEU A 536 13.66 -7.22 6.33
C LEU A 536 14.84 -6.55 7.05
N THR A 537 16.04 -7.14 7.01
CA THR A 537 17.24 -6.53 7.59
C THR A 537 17.60 -5.21 6.88
N PHE A 538 17.46 -5.13 5.54
CA PHE A 538 17.59 -3.85 4.83
C PHE A 538 16.49 -2.85 5.20
N ALA A 539 15.22 -3.29 5.30
CA ALA A 539 14.10 -2.44 5.67
C ALA A 539 14.28 -1.84 7.08
N ILE A 540 14.69 -2.66 8.06
CA ILE A 540 14.76 -2.31 9.48
C ILE A 540 16.13 -1.71 9.80
N LYS A 541 17.21 -2.47 9.59
CA LYS A 541 18.59 -2.19 10.03
C LYS A 541 19.49 -1.61 8.93
N GLY A 542 18.94 -1.22 7.77
CA GLY A 542 19.73 -0.68 6.65
C GLY A 542 20.57 0.55 7.02
N HIS A 543 20.10 1.37 7.95
CA HIS A 543 20.84 2.51 8.50
C HIS A 543 22.05 2.11 9.38
N GLU A 544 22.17 0.84 9.76
CA GLU A 544 23.28 0.26 10.55
C GLU A 544 24.27 -0.56 9.69
N LEU A 545 23.77 -1.31 8.68
CA LEU A 545 24.54 -2.24 7.82
C LEU A 545 25.86 -1.69 7.24
N ASN A 546 26.90 -2.52 7.16
CA ASN A 546 28.17 -2.07 6.58
C ASN A 546 28.18 -2.13 5.04
N GLU A 547 29.10 -1.38 4.41
CA GLU A 547 29.24 -1.36 2.94
C GLU A 547 29.52 -2.76 2.37
N ASP A 548 30.28 -3.58 3.11
CA ASP A 548 30.62 -4.96 2.73
C ASP A 548 29.56 -6.00 3.16
N LEU A 549 28.43 -5.54 3.70
CA LEU A 549 27.30 -6.35 4.17
C LEU A 549 27.72 -7.52 5.10
N ARG A 550 28.75 -7.32 5.94
CA ARG A 550 29.27 -8.37 6.84
C ARG A 550 28.22 -8.96 7.77
N GLU A 551 27.23 -8.18 8.18
CA GLU A 551 26.10 -8.60 9.01
C GLU A 551 25.24 -9.67 8.31
N LEU A 552 25.18 -9.64 6.97
CA LEU A 552 24.41 -10.58 6.16
C LEU A 552 25.21 -11.83 5.72
N LYS A 553 26.52 -11.89 5.95
CA LYS A 553 27.35 -13.05 5.57
C LYS A 553 26.84 -14.40 6.14
N PRO A 554 26.34 -14.49 7.39
CA PRO A 554 25.72 -15.73 7.90
C PRO A 554 24.46 -16.14 7.13
N ALA A 555 23.60 -15.17 6.77
CA ALA A 555 22.40 -15.41 5.99
C ALA A 555 22.75 -15.86 4.57
N LEU A 556 23.70 -15.19 3.90
CA LEU A 556 24.18 -15.57 2.56
C LEU A 556 24.78 -16.99 2.56
N LYS A 557 25.53 -17.39 3.60
CA LYS A 557 26.02 -18.77 3.75
C LYS A 557 24.87 -19.78 3.89
N ARG A 558 23.81 -19.45 4.64
CA ARG A 558 22.62 -20.30 4.79
C ARG A 558 21.84 -20.43 3.47
N LEU A 559 21.75 -19.36 2.68
CA LEU A 559 21.15 -19.39 1.34
C LEU A 559 21.94 -20.32 0.40
N GLU A 560 23.27 -20.23 0.43
CA GLU A 560 24.15 -21.06 -0.40
C GLU A 560 24.07 -22.55 -0.03
N ILE A 561 23.98 -22.89 1.26
CA ILE A 561 23.69 -24.26 1.72
C ILE A 561 22.34 -24.75 1.19
N SER A 562 21.28 -23.95 1.32
CA SER A 562 19.93 -24.29 0.82
C SER A 562 19.89 -24.47 -0.70
N ARG A 563 20.67 -23.69 -1.46
CA ARG A 563 20.88 -23.86 -2.90
C ARG A 563 21.55 -25.20 -3.22
N GLN A 564 22.68 -25.49 -2.58
CA GLN A 564 23.42 -26.75 -2.79
C GLN A 564 22.56 -27.98 -2.49
N ILE A 565 21.77 -27.94 -1.41
CA ILE A 565 20.82 -29.01 -1.07
C ILE A 565 19.77 -29.16 -2.18
N SER A 566 19.12 -28.06 -2.58
CA SER A 566 18.06 -28.06 -3.61
C SER A 566 18.57 -28.67 -4.92
N GLU A 567 19.73 -28.22 -5.40
CA GLU A 567 20.36 -28.74 -6.62
C GLU A 567 20.74 -30.23 -6.49
N HIS A 568 21.22 -30.66 -5.32
CA HIS A 568 21.60 -32.06 -5.08
C HIS A 568 20.38 -33.01 -5.09
N ILE A 569 19.22 -32.57 -4.60
CA ILE A 569 17.96 -33.34 -4.63
C ILE A 569 17.12 -33.11 -5.91
N GLY A 570 17.65 -32.41 -6.91
CA GLY A 570 16.97 -32.15 -8.19
C GLY A 570 15.87 -31.08 -8.16
N VAL A 571 15.74 -30.32 -7.08
CA VAL A 571 14.77 -29.21 -6.96
C VAL A 571 15.34 -27.94 -7.62
N PRO A 572 14.71 -27.38 -8.67
CA PRO A 572 15.26 -26.24 -9.40
C PRO A 572 15.40 -24.97 -8.55
N TYR A 573 16.56 -24.34 -8.54
CA TYR A 573 16.79 -23.08 -7.82
C TYR A 573 16.24 -21.87 -8.61
N ARG A 574 14.92 -21.65 -8.47
CA ARG A 574 14.11 -20.64 -9.18
C ARG A 574 14.57 -19.20 -8.95
N LYS A 575 14.33 -18.33 -9.94
CA LYS A 575 14.46 -16.86 -9.86
C LYS A 575 13.18 -16.23 -9.29
N THR A 576 12.86 -16.55 -8.04
CA THR A 576 11.68 -16.01 -7.37
C THR A 576 11.79 -14.48 -7.17
N GLN A 577 10.66 -13.79 -7.03
CA GLN A 577 10.61 -12.34 -6.82
C GLN A 577 11.50 -11.90 -5.66
N MET A 578 11.42 -12.58 -4.51
CA MET A 578 12.20 -12.26 -3.31
C MET A 578 13.69 -12.52 -3.49
N ARG A 579 14.08 -13.56 -4.25
CA ARG A 579 15.48 -13.81 -4.60
C ARG A 579 16.03 -12.69 -5.48
N LEU A 580 15.33 -12.36 -6.57
CA LEU A 580 15.74 -11.28 -7.48
C LEU A 580 15.83 -9.93 -6.75
N THR A 581 14.92 -9.70 -5.80
CA THR A 581 14.91 -8.52 -4.92
C THR A 581 16.19 -8.44 -4.10
N GLN A 582 16.53 -9.45 -3.30
CA GLN A 582 17.73 -9.40 -2.45
C GLN A 582 19.03 -9.41 -3.26
N GLU A 583 19.12 -10.19 -4.34
CA GLU A 583 20.29 -10.21 -5.23
C GLU A 583 20.53 -8.82 -5.84
N MET A 584 19.46 -8.11 -6.21
CA MET A 584 19.54 -6.77 -6.78
C MET A 584 19.93 -5.71 -5.74
N MET A 585 19.34 -5.76 -4.54
CA MET A 585 19.68 -4.87 -3.44
C MET A 585 21.16 -5.03 -3.03
N GLY A 586 21.59 -6.26 -2.76
CA GLY A 586 22.98 -6.56 -2.37
C GLY A 586 24.00 -6.19 -3.44
N ARG A 587 23.71 -6.45 -4.72
CA ARG A 587 24.58 -6.07 -5.85
C ARG A 587 24.74 -4.57 -6.00
N MET A 588 23.69 -3.79 -5.73
CA MET A 588 23.70 -2.34 -5.95
C MET A 588 24.22 -1.54 -4.75
N TRP A 589 24.06 -2.08 -3.55
CA TRP A 589 24.39 -1.42 -2.28
C TRP A 589 25.79 -0.77 -2.24
N PRO A 590 26.93 -1.45 -2.46
CA PRO A 590 28.25 -0.84 -2.23
C PRO A 590 28.54 0.33 -3.17
N LYS A 591 28.09 0.24 -4.43
CA LYS A 591 28.24 1.32 -5.40
C LYS A 591 27.30 2.49 -5.09
N ALA A 592 26.06 2.20 -4.73
CA ALA A 592 25.06 3.21 -4.40
C ALA A 592 25.48 4.05 -3.19
N LEU A 593 26.01 3.43 -2.13
CA LEU A 593 26.52 4.16 -0.96
C LEU A 593 27.63 5.16 -1.35
N LYS A 594 28.57 4.77 -2.21
CA LYS A 594 29.65 5.65 -2.67
C LYS A 594 29.16 6.79 -3.57
N GLU A 595 28.30 6.49 -4.54
CA GLU A 595 27.82 7.47 -5.50
C GLU A 595 26.81 8.47 -4.88
N PHE A 596 26.06 8.06 -3.85
CA PHE A 596 24.96 8.84 -3.27
C PHE A 596 25.16 9.22 -1.79
N ALA A 597 26.35 9.03 -1.20
CA ALA A 597 26.62 9.44 0.19
C ALA A 597 26.14 10.89 0.53
N PRO A 598 26.39 11.92 -0.32
CA PRO A 598 25.86 13.26 -0.05
C PRO A 598 24.33 13.35 -0.05
N THR A 599 23.66 12.56 -0.90
CA THR A 599 22.19 12.47 -0.96
C THR A 599 21.64 11.77 0.28
N VAL A 600 22.27 10.70 0.77
CA VAL A 600 21.88 10.02 2.02
C VAL A 600 22.01 10.96 3.22
N THR A 601 23.15 11.66 3.35
CA THR A 601 23.34 12.68 4.40
C THR A 601 22.31 13.80 4.31
N ARG A 602 21.97 14.25 3.09
CA ARG A 602 20.91 15.24 2.87
C ARG A 602 19.54 14.71 3.30
N TYR A 603 19.22 13.46 3.00
CA TYR A 603 17.92 12.86 3.34
C TYR A 603 17.79 12.72 4.85
N ASN A 604 18.79 12.15 5.53
CA ASN A 604 18.81 12.08 7.00
C ASN A 604 18.51 13.45 7.61
N LYS A 605 19.29 14.48 7.26
CA LYS A 605 19.03 15.86 7.73
C LYS A 605 17.62 16.38 7.40
N LEU A 606 17.08 16.10 6.20
CA LEU A 606 15.76 16.56 5.79
C LEU A 606 14.62 15.93 6.58
N TYR A 607 14.76 14.66 6.99
CA TYR A 607 13.81 13.98 7.86
C TYR A 607 14.04 14.36 9.32
N ASP A 608 15.30 14.52 9.76
CA ASP A 608 15.67 14.97 11.10
C ASP A 608 15.11 16.39 11.41
N ASP A 609 15.26 17.33 10.47
CA ASP A 609 14.78 18.72 10.56
C ASP A 609 13.24 18.88 10.37
N ALA A 610 12.52 17.80 10.01
CA ALA A 610 11.09 17.90 9.72
C ALA A 610 10.25 18.02 11.03
N PRO A 611 9.05 18.65 10.99
CA PRO A 611 8.11 18.60 12.12
C PRO A 611 7.61 17.18 12.44
N ARG A 612 7.84 16.24 11.52
CA ARG A 612 7.85 14.80 11.78
C ARG A 612 9.32 14.35 11.73
N GLY A 613 10.08 14.70 12.77
CA GLY A 613 11.45 14.22 12.95
C GLY A 613 11.48 12.69 13.04
N PRO A 614 12.62 12.09 13.41
CA PRO A 614 12.64 10.69 13.81
C PRO A 614 11.83 10.64 15.10
N LYS A 615 10.54 10.30 14.98
CA LYS A 615 9.74 9.89 16.13
C LYS A 615 10.52 8.72 16.69
N GLU A 616 11.11 8.93 17.87
CA GLU A 616 12.02 8.00 18.54
C GLU A 616 11.54 6.59 18.31
N GLU A 617 12.45 5.68 17.92
CA GLU A 617 12.11 4.27 17.68
C GLU A 617 11.30 3.77 18.86
N ARG A 618 9.98 3.68 18.65
CA ARG A 618 9.02 3.44 19.72
C ARG A 618 9.45 2.15 20.40
N SER A 619 9.64 2.21 21.71
CA SER A 619 10.26 1.11 22.45
C SER A 619 9.55 -0.20 22.10
N VAL A 620 10.33 -1.28 21.95
CA VAL A 620 9.84 -2.58 21.41
C VAL A 620 8.53 -3.02 22.06
N ALA A 621 8.40 -2.82 23.39
CA ALA A 621 7.16 -3.05 24.15
C ALA A 621 5.92 -2.37 23.53
N SER A 622 5.99 -1.09 23.15
CA SER A 622 4.85 -0.38 22.54
C SER A 622 4.50 -0.89 21.13
N THR A 623 5.45 -1.48 20.40
CA THR A 623 5.17 -2.11 19.10
C THR A 623 4.57 -3.52 19.25
N GLU A 624 4.88 -4.23 20.34
CA GLU A 624 4.21 -5.49 20.69
C GLU A 624 2.74 -5.25 21.07
N ASP A 625 2.47 -4.19 21.83
CA ASP A 625 1.10 -3.77 22.19
C ASP A 625 0.24 -3.43 20.96
N ASP A 626 0.78 -2.68 19.99
CA ASP A 626 0.09 -2.33 18.74
C ASP A 626 -0.26 -3.58 17.91
N LEU A 627 0.64 -4.59 17.86
CA LEU A 627 0.36 -5.86 17.20
C LEU A 627 -0.67 -6.71 17.95
N ALA A 628 -0.58 -6.76 19.29
CA ALA A 628 -1.55 -7.48 20.12
C ALA A 628 -2.96 -6.91 19.93
N ALA A 629 -3.11 -5.58 20.00
CA ALA A 629 -4.37 -4.90 19.73
C ALA A 629 -4.96 -5.26 18.36
N TRP A 630 -4.14 -5.35 17.29
CA TRP A 630 -4.61 -5.75 15.97
C TRP A 630 -4.98 -7.25 15.82
N LEU A 631 -4.38 -8.12 16.64
CA LEU A 631 -4.70 -9.55 16.69
C LEU A 631 -6.00 -9.85 17.47
N ASP A 632 -6.36 -8.95 18.40
CA ASP A 632 -7.52 -9.05 19.28
C ASP A 632 -8.75 -8.27 18.79
N ASP A 633 -8.59 -7.33 17.85
CA ASP A 633 -9.67 -6.62 17.15
C ASP A 633 -10.46 -7.58 16.22
N LEU A 634 -11.29 -8.41 16.85
CA LEU A 634 -11.97 -9.55 16.27
C LEU A 634 -13.48 -9.37 16.34
N HIS A 635 -13.97 -8.34 15.65
CA HIS A 635 -15.31 -8.33 15.12
C HIS A 635 -15.23 -8.53 13.60
N LEU A 636 -15.93 -9.54 13.10
CA LEU A 636 -16.16 -9.76 11.68
C LEU A 636 -17.24 -8.78 11.18
N GLU A 637 -16.99 -7.49 11.38
CA GLU A 637 -17.77 -6.43 10.76
C GLU A 637 -17.09 -6.05 9.44
N ASP A 638 -17.82 -6.24 8.33
CA ASP A 638 -17.55 -5.56 7.06
C ASP A 638 -17.77 -4.05 7.28
N GLY A 639 -16.76 -3.39 7.83
CA GLY A 639 -16.82 -2.00 8.25
C GLY A 639 -15.52 -1.28 7.94
N GLU A 640 -15.48 -0.55 6.82
CA GLU A 640 -14.41 0.40 6.57
C GLU A 640 -14.40 1.49 7.66
N GLU A 641 -13.53 1.32 8.65
CA GLU A 641 -13.03 2.43 9.46
C GLU A 641 -12.17 3.35 8.59
N GLY A 642 -12.79 4.06 7.64
CA GLY A 642 -12.12 5.03 6.79
C GLY A 642 -11.60 6.22 7.61
N ARG A 643 -10.38 6.08 8.13
CA ARG A 643 -9.68 7.05 8.97
C ARG A 643 -8.69 7.87 8.12
N ASP A 644 -8.00 8.79 8.77
CA ASP A 644 -7.61 10.05 8.14
C ASP A 644 -6.36 10.00 7.25
N THR A 645 -6.58 9.85 5.94
CA THR A 645 -5.61 10.31 4.91
C THR A 645 -5.54 11.84 4.89
N HIS A 646 -4.99 12.43 5.94
CA HIS A 646 -4.42 13.76 5.85
C HIS A 646 -3.15 13.72 4.97
N CYS A 647 -2.83 14.81 4.31
CA CYS A 647 -1.44 15.16 4.03
C CYS A 647 -1.32 16.63 4.39
N VAL A 648 -1.16 16.91 5.69
CA VAL A 648 -0.99 18.28 6.15
C VAL A 648 0.38 18.76 5.69
N HIS A 649 0.38 19.56 4.62
CA HIS A 649 1.53 20.32 4.15
C HIS A 649 1.44 21.74 4.72
N PRO A 650 2.15 22.09 5.82
CA PRO A 650 1.99 23.39 6.48
C PRO A 650 2.49 24.58 5.64
N ARG A 651 3.17 24.31 4.51
CA ARG A 651 3.86 25.31 3.66
C ARG A 651 3.27 25.49 2.26
N ILE A 652 2.19 24.78 1.90
CA ILE A 652 1.55 24.92 0.58
C ILE A 652 0.27 25.76 0.67
N ASN A 653 -0.41 25.77 1.82
CA ASN A 653 -1.60 26.60 2.03
C ASN A 653 -1.65 27.09 3.49
N SER A 654 -1.73 28.41 3.71
CA SER A 654 -1.84 29.01 5.04
C SER A 654 -3.26 28.93 5.63
N ASN A 655 -4.24 28.46 4.85
CA ASN A 655 -5.64 28.41 5.25
C ASN A 655 -5.99 27.06 5.93
N SER A 656 -5.79 26.98 7.24
CA SER A 656 -6.16 25.82 8.09
C SER A 656 -7.67 25.75 8.39
N VAL A 657 -8.53 25.84 7.36
CA VAL A 657 -9.98 25.80 7.55
C VAL A 657 -10.45 24.36 7.85
N GLU A 658 -10.98 24.14 9.05
CA GLU A 658 -11.59 22.85 9.39
C GLU A 658 -12.88 22.63 8.58
N LEU A 659 -12.84 21.65 7.67
CA LEU A 659 -13.94 21.30 6.77
C LEU A 659 -14.43 19.89 7.06
N TYR A 660 -15.74 19.67 6.87
CA TYR A 660 -16.29 18.32 6.97
C TYR A 660 -15.84 17.47 5.78
N ARG A 661 -15.59 16.19 6.03
CA ARG A 661 -15.22 15.19 5.01
C ARG A 661 -16.44 14.41 4.49
N CYS A 662 -16.39 14.04 3.21
CA CYS A 662 -17.35 13.10 2.65
C CYS A 662 -17.19 11.71 3.29
N SER A 663 -18.29 11.09 3.72
CA SER A 663 -18.30 9.73 4.29
C SER A 663 -17.86 8.64 3.32
N TYR A 664 -17.86 8.92 2.01
CA TYR A 664 -17.32 8.03 0.98
C TYR A 664 -15.88 8.43 0.65
N CYS A 665 -15.70 9.40 -0.26
CA CYS A 665 -14.40 9.76 -0.84
C CYS A 665 -13.49 10.64 0.06
N ARG A 666 -13.84 10.84 1.34
CA ARG A 666 -13.09 11.60 2.37
C ARG A 666 -12.69 13.06 2.03
N ASN A 667 -13.10 13.55 0.87
CA ASN A 667 -12.86 14.90 0.38
C ASN A 667 -13.46 15.98 1.31
N PRO A 668 -12.70 17.04 1.65
CA PRO A 668 -13.17 18.13 2.50
C PRO A 668 -14.10 19.10 1.74
N SER A 669 -15.19 19.55 2.36
CA SER A 669 -16.02 20.64 1.84
C SER A 669 -16.84 21.32 2.95
N ALA A 670 -17.08 22.62 2.80
CA ALA A 670 -17.94 23.41 3.67
C ALA A 670 -19.43 23.06 3.50
N ALA A 671 -19.81 22.53 2.32
CA ALA A 671 -21.18 22.39 1.82
C ALA A 671 -21.57 20.95 1.42
N LEU A 672 -21.05 19.93 2.13
CA LEU A 672 -21.50 18.55 1.95
C LEU A 672 -23.00 18.38 2.22
N LYS A 673 -23.66 17.57 1.40
CA LYS A 673 -25.06 17.17 1.54
C LYS A 673 -25.18 16.13 2.66
N LYS A 674 -26.06 16.36 3.64
CA LYS A 674 -26.37 15.33 4.64
C LYS A 674 -27.21 14.21 4.02
N CYS A 675 -27.05 12.98 4.50
CA CYS A 675 -28.00 11.90 4.23
C CYS A 675 -29.39 12.31 4.72
N SER A 676 -30.42 12.18 3.87
CA SER A 676 -31.80 12.57 4.20
C SER A 676 -32.47 11.67 5.25
N GLY A 677 -32.00 10.43 5.42
CA GLY A 677 -32.45 9.53 6.48
C GLY A 677 -31.80 9.87 7.82
N CYS A 678 -30.57 9.41 8.04
CA CYS A 678 -29.92 9.52 9.35
C CYS A 678 -29.33 10.90 9.68
N THR A 679 -29.13 11.80 8.70
CA THR A 679 -28.41 13.08 8.81
C THR A 679 -26.94 13.06 9.28
N LYS A 680 -26.45 11.91 9.77
CA LYS A 680 -25.08 11.66 10.26
C LYS A 680 -24.08 11.65 9.10
N ALA A 681 -24.29 10.78 8.10
CA ALA A 681 -23.41 10.68 6.93
C ALA A 681 -23.54 11.89 5.99
N ARG A 682 -22.46 12.21 5.26
CA ARG A 682 -22.34 13.42 4.43
C ARG A 682 -21.62 13.15 3.11
N TYR A 683 -22.09 13.76 2.03
CA TYR A 683 -21.64 13.44 0.68
C TYR A 683 -21.35 14.70 -0.14
N CYS A 684 -20.35 14.64 -1.03
CA CYS A 684 -20.12 15.69 -2.02
C CYS A 684 -21.34 15.84 -2.95
N ASP A 685 -21.87 14.70 -3.40
CA ASP A 685 -22.99 14.61 -4.33
C ASP A 685 -23.74 13.27 -4.18
N SER A 686 -24.69 13.03 -5.09
CA SER A 686 -25.48 11.80 -5.15
C SER A 686 -24.71 10.59 -5.69
N VAL A 687 -23.54 10.77 -6.32
CA VAL A 687 -22.68 9.66 -6.76
C VAL A 687 -21.99 9.08 -5.54
N CYS A 688 -21.32 9.92 -4.74
CA CYS A 688 -20.71 9.49 -3.48
C CYS A 688 -21.72 8.86 -2.50
N GLN A 689 -22.97 9.34 -2.49
CA GLN A 689 -24.04 8.73 -1.68
C GLN A 689 -24.42 7.35 -2.20
N LYS A 690 -24.54 7.15 -3.52
CA LYS A 690 -24.88 5.86 -4.11
C LYS A 690 -23.77 4.83 -3.91
N SER A 691 -22.50 5.22 -4.06
CA SER A 691 -21.37 4.30 -3.90
C SER A 691 -21.23 3.78 -2.48
N HIS A 692 -21.42 4.63 -1.45
CA HIS A 692 -21.43 4.23 -0.04
C HIS A 692 -22.75 3.59 0.40
N TRP A 693 -23.76 3.43 -0.48
CA TRP A 693 -25.08 2.98 -0.05
C TRP A 693 -25.11 1.51 0.38
N SER A 694 -24.25 0.66 -0.18
CA SER A 694 -24.06 -0.74 0.23
C SER A 694 -23.78 -0.84 1.72
N GLU A 695 -22.70 -0.20 2.20
CA GLU A 695 -22.33 -0.21 3.62
C GLU A 695 -23.31 0.65 4.45
N HIS A 696 -23.60 1.89 4.00
CA HIS A 696 -24.34 2.85 4.82
C HIS A 696 -25.78 2.45 5.12
N LYS A 697 -26.42 1.65 4.26
CA LYS A 697 -27.87 1.34 4.34
C LYS A 697 -28.28 0.70 5.68
N ALA A 698 -27.43 -0.12 6.30
CA ALA A 698 -27.72 -0.72 7.60
C ALA A 698 -27.76 0.36 8.70
N ILE A 699 -26.67 1.13 8.81
CA ILE A 699 -26.49 2.22 9.78
C ILE A 699 -27.52 3.34 9.57
N CYS A 700 -27.90 3.62 8.32
CA CYS A 700 -28.88 4.66 8.01
C CYS A 700 -30.28 4.32 8.52
N LYS A 701 -30.65 3.03 8.56
CA LYS A 701 -31.96 2.58 9.06
C LYS A 701 -32.05 2.64 10.57
N THR A 702 -30.99 2.23 11.29
CA THR A 702 -30.95 2.23 12.76
C THR A 702 -30.81 3.63 13.37
N ALA A 703 -30.38 4.62 12.58
CA ALA A 703 -30.24 6.02 13.00
C ALA A 703 -31.32 6.96 12.42
N GLY A 704 -32.35 6.42 11.74
CA GLY A 704 -33.48 7.17 11.17
C GLY A 704 -34.81 6.97 11.92
N SER A 705 -34.79 6.16 12.98
CA SER A 705 -35.81 6.03 14.01
C SER A 705 -35.44 6.88 15.23
#